data_AF-A0A2D0N0E0-F1
#
_entry.id   AF-A0A2D0N0E0-F1
#
_cell.length_a   1.000
_cell.length_b   1.000
_cell.length_c   1.000
_cell.angle_alpha   90.00
_cell.angle_beta   90.00
_cell.angle_gamma   90.00
#
_symmetry.space_group_name_H-M   'P 1'
#
loop_
_entity.id
_entity.type
_entity.pdbx_description
1 polymer ?
#
loop_
_entity_poly.entity_id
_entity_poly.type
_entity_poly.pdbx_seq_one_letter_code
_entity_poly.pdbx_strand_id
1 'polypeptide(L)'
;MKSVIMRTARSIVLSVLLLLTIFSLPVHSQNSSTRQLYWSDVTENAIAKAGLDGSGQDPFLSSPVGDNAGIAVDSLNHQIFFASGASIKRARLDGNHIREVVRLSAGQPLNIALDIRGRKIYWTDSQNRKIQRANMDGSQVEDLITHDLSNRVDIELDLESGKMYWMDSGNRVLRRANLDGTQIETILDKQPESILFRPRDLVLDPRNKKIYWADWGLNKIQSVNFDGTQIEDVFSRQQDGSLRPIGLAFDAKEQTLYIAESFRIKQIDIASRNILAVIGNVSEANHVALDPTNRKLYWTSSGLDLVERATLDLSDREILIQSSTVHPIAVAVDERNQHIYWSEIQGKNRGIYRAHLDGSQQESLVSVRLGRVIGIAVDTLHDKIYWTNAGEGKIQRANLDGRDVEDVLQLDSFQPAGIAIDIRNNKIYWSANHSGSRSGCIFRADLDGNDMDTLVSMKNGLFGVALNGSLGRLYFTRLNGLYFVGLDGGNLKGPITPPGGGILRHLVVDEIGQRVYWTNQSNKIQSANLDGTQITDFVTTGLAKPSGIALGRENIQSKEEILVSDHTGRGYIQWTKNKSYILDGPVFIEAGDTLAIEAGTVIRGRSKYSALIVARGGYLKALGTPAHPIIFTTYQDDLDHQEDLPTFAGRWSGIAILGQARLNSLPEQSHLSSFPEDEVRARYGAQDLDEDGLFETYDDQDGSGVMRYVSIRFAGAELTDTPRQSALLLAGVGSNTEIDHIEVLYSDGDGVRILGGTVNTAYLVSAFCQNFAFVTNEGYCGSNQFWLSVQNHSVGASQHLGGTQPIDGYPFTAPAIYNATFIRLWRRNNAPALTFRDNGGGSYRNSIFLNYGTGIELELKLDGRESSYRRFLDHQLAFTNNIFWNAADLDANELFRLQVYHSTQPDDDFAATTAENLFAKHLELGGNAIENPQLINIKRSRRSLNFRPKSTAVFDLLAPLPPEDLFIQPAGFKGAFEPNAEELWIAGWTGLIKLALNIKGGIGID
;
A
#
# COMPACT_ATOMS: atom_id res chain seq x y z
N MET A 1 -51.46 22.30 35.88
CA MET A 1 -50.24 23.03 35.46
C MET A 1 -48.94 22.46 36.03
N LYS A 2 -48.81 22.19 37.34
CA LYS A 2 -47.58 21.57 37.89
C LYS A 2 -47.30 20.13 37.42
N SER A 3 -48.32 19.35 37.05
CA SER A 3 -48.15 17.98 36.53
C SER A 3 -47.75 17.92 35.04
N VAL A 4 -48.04 18.97 34.27
CA VAL A 4 -47.69 19.06 32.85
C VAL A 4 -46.25 19.53 32.69
N ILE A 5 -45.79 20.50 33.50
CA ILE A 5 -44.40 20.97 33.50
C ILE A 5 -43.42 19.87 33.94
N MET A 6 -43.80 18.98 34.85
CA MET A 6 -42.96 17.84 35.25
C MET A 6 -42.87 16.73 34.19
N ARG A 7 -43.89 16.55 33.33
CA ARG A 7 -43.84 15.59 32.22
C ARG A 7 -43.01 16.11 31.05
N THR A 8 -43.06 17.40 30.75
CA THR A 8 -42.20 18.01 29.72
C THR A 8 -40.74 18.07 30.16
N ALA A 9 -40.45 18.33 31.44
CA ALA A 9 -39.09 18.29 31.98
C ALA A 9 -38.50 16.87 32.02
N ARG A 10 -39.30 15.83 32.31
CA ARG A 10 -38.82 14.44 32.22
C ARG A 10 -38.58 13.96 30.79
N SER A 11 -39.37 14.42 29.81
CA SER A 11 -39.12 14.09 28.40
C SER A 11 -37.89 14.82 27.85
N ILE A 12 -37.62 16.06 28.29
CA ILE A 12 -36.41 16.80 27.90
C ILE A 12 -35.17 16.23 28.61
N VAL A 13 -35.27 15.79 29.87
CA VAL A 13 -34.15 15.13 30.58
C VAL A 13 -33.91 13.70 30.08
N LEU A 14 -34.92 12.96 29.62
CA LEU A 14 -34.71 11.66 28.95
C LEU A 14 -34.18 11.83 27.52
N SER A 15 -34.60 12.85 26.77
CA SER A 15 -34.03 13.14 25.45
C SER A 15 -32.61 13.73 25.52
N VAL A 16 -32.26 14.41 26.61
CA VAL A 16 -30.90 14.92 26.87
C VAL A 16 -29.98 13.84 27.51
N LEU A 17 -30.50 12.89 28.30
CA LEU A 17 -29.72 11.73 28.77
C LEU A 17 -29.55 10.62 27.70
N LEU A 18 -30.49 10.47 26.76
CA LEU A 18 -30.35 9.57 25.61
C LEU A 18 -29.44 10.16 24.51
N LEU A 19 -29.18 11.48 24.54
CA LEU A 19 -28.14 12.14 23.72
C LEU A 19 -26.76 12.22 24.40
N LEU A 20 -26.66 11.88 25.69
CA LEU A 20 -25.40 11.89 26.47
C LEU A 20 -24.87 10.48 26.83
N THR A 21 -25.45 9.42 26.26
CA THR A 21 -24.96 8.03 26.39
C THR A 21 -24.75 7.30 25.06
N ILE A 22 -24.62 8.05 23.95
CA ILE A 22 -24.17 7.53 22.63
C ILE A 22 -22.82 8.16 22.18
N PHE A 23 -22.17 8.96 23.04
CA PHE A 23 -20.79 9.41 22.83
C PHE A 23 -19.80 8.64 23.71
N SER A 24 -19.75 7.33 23.50
CA SER A 24 -18.53 6.53 23.64
C SER A 24 -18.61 5.28 22.77
N LEU A 25 -19.12 5.43 21.55
CA LEU A 25 -18.60 4.60 20.48
C LEU A 25 -17.25 5.22 20.11
N PRO A 26 -16.16 4.44 19.99
CA PRO A 26 -14.98 4.98 19.34
C PRO A 26 -15.47 5.49 17.99
N VAL A 27 -15.22 6.76 17.70
CA VAL A 27 -15.19 7.24 16.32
C VAL A 27 -14.19 6.30 15.67
N HIS A 28 -14.68 5.25 15.01
CA HIS A 28 -13.93 4.59 13.97
C HIS A 28 -13.84 5.68 12.91
N SER A 29 -12.78 6.47 12.99
CA SER A 29 -12.23 7.06 11.81
C SER A 29 -12.08 5.89 10.84
N GLN A 30 -12.82 5.92 9.73
CA GLN A 30 -12.46 5.10 8.57
C GLN A 30 -11.18 5.66 7.92
N ASN A 31 -10.15 5.86 8.76
CA ASN A 31 -8.81 6.32 8.47
C ASN A 31 -7.89 6.14 9.71
N SER A 32 -8.14 5.14 10.57
CA SER A 32 -7.06 4.64 11.42
C SER A 32 -6.12 3.83 10.53
N SER A 33 -5.04 4.47 10.08
CA SER A 33 -3.88 3.80 9.49
C SER A 33 -3.59 2.48 10.19
N THR A 34 -3.53 1.40 9.41
CA THR A 34 -3.19 0.00 9.76
C THR A 34 -1.70 -0.14 10.13
N ARG A 35 -1.19 0.82 10.92
CA ARG A 35 0.19 0.78 11.42
C ARG A 35 0.32 -0.36 12.42
N GLN A 36 1.37 -1.13 12.21
CA GLN A 36 1.66 -2.34 12.95
C GLN A 36 3.10 -2.33 13.42
N LEU A 37 3.28 -2.97 14.56
CA LEU A 37 4.57 -3.30 15.11
C LEU A 37 4.88 -4.75 14.76
N TYR A 38 6.04 -4.99 14.17
CA TYR A 38 6.56 -6.33 13.89
C TYR A 38 7.72 -6.61 14.82
N TRP A 39 7.82 -7.83 15.35
CA TRP A 39 8.96 -8.23 16.16
C TRP A 39 9.33 -9.68 15.92
N SER A 40 10.63 -9.97 16.02
CA SER A 40 11.12 -11.35 16.07
C SER A 40 11.08 -11.87 17.50
N ASP A 41 10.61 -13.10 17.68
CA ASP A 41 10.80 -13.87 18.90
C ASP A 41 11.67 -15.09 18.60
N VAL A 42 12.88 -15.06 19.17
CA VAL A 42 13.94 -16.04 18.87
C VAL A 42 13.63 -17.42 19.47
N THR A 43 12.79 -17.49 20.51
CA THR A 43 12.44 -18.75 21.16
C THR A 43 11.15 -19.33 20.58
N GLU A 44 10.20 -18.49 20.18
CA GLU A 44 8.99 -18.93 19.46
C GLU A 44 9.25 -19.25 17.98
N ASN A 45 10.45 -18.98 17.46
CA ASN A 45 10.81 -19.17 16.06
C ASN A 45 9.80 -18.50 15.10
N ALA A 46 9.46 -17.24 15.43
CA ALA A 46 8.43 -16.50 14.73
C ALA A 46 8.78 -15.02 14.59
N ILE A 47 8.23 -14.41 13.56
CA ILE A 47 7.98 -12.97 13.52
C ILE A 47 6.50 -12.80 13.85
N ALA A 48 6.18 -11.97 14.83
CA ALA A 48 4.82 -11.65 15.23
C ALA A 48 4.51 -10.18 14.92
N LYS A 49 3.22 -9.86 14.89
CA LYS A 49 2.72 -8.51 14.63
C LYS A 49 1.61 -8.11 15.60
N ALA A 50 1.42 -6.82 15.77
CA ALA A 50 0.29 -6.22 16.49
C ALA A 50 -0.02 -4.83 15.95
N GLY A 51 -1.28 -4.42 16.01
CA GLY A 51 -1.66 -3.01 15.81
C GLY A 51 -1.03 -2.11 16.87
N LEU A 52 -0.79 -0.83 16.55
CA LEU A 52 -0.20 0.12 17.52
C LEU A 52 -1.10 0.46 18.72
N ASP A 53 -2.34 -0.03 18.75
CA ASP A 53 -3.24 -0.01 19.90
C ASP A 53 -3.10 -1.25 20.80
N GLY A 54 -2.21 -2.20 20.44
CA GLY A 54 -1.98 -3.47 21.13
C GLY A 54 -2.93 -4.59 20.70
N SER A 55 -3.85 -4.33 19.76
CA SER A 55 -4.78 -5.33 19.21
C SER A 55 -4.12 -6.23 18.15
N GLY A 56 -4.78 -7.33 17.78
CA GLY A 56 -4.35 -8.19 16.67
C GLY A 56 -2.97 -8.83 16.85
N GLN A 57 -2.65 -9.30 18.07
CA GLN A 57 -1.38 -9.96 18.38
C GLN A 57 -1.31 -11.36 17.77
N ASP A 58 -0.79 -11.45 16.55
CA ASP A 58 -0.76 -12.69 15.79
C ASP A 58 0.68 -13.07 15.38
N PRO A 59 1.03 -14.37 15.37
CA PRO A 59 2.21 -14.82 14.65
C PRO A 59 2.03 -14.47 13.17
N PHE A 60 2.96 -13.67 12.64
CA PHE A 60 2.96 -13.21 11.26
C PHE A 60 3.65 -14.22 10.34
N LEU A 61 4.89 -14.58 10.67
CA LEU A 61 5.63 -15.68 10.06
C LEU A 61 5.99 -16.66 11.18
N SER A 62 5.51 -17.90 11.10
CA SER A 62 5.80 -18.94 12.07
C SER A 62 5.96 -20.28 11.38
N SER A 63 6.67 -21.23 12.02
CA SER A 63 6.69 -22.60 11.53
C SER A 63 5.25 -23.13 11.41
N PRO A 64 4.83 -23.62 10.23
CA PRO A 64 3.49 -24.17 10.06
C PRO A 64 3.32 -25.39 10.99
N VAL A 65 4.32 -26.26 11.06
CA VAL A 65 4.34 -27.48 11.88
C VAL A 65 5.21 -27.25 13.12
N GLY A 66 4.72 -27.62 14.31
CA GLY A 66 5.45 -27.46 15.56
C GLY A 66 5.57 -28.78 16.33
N ASP A 67 6.26 -28.75 17.47
CA ASP A 67 6.72 -29.93 18.23
C ASP A 67 5.64 -30.94 18.67
N ASN A 68 4.35 -30.59 18.64
CA ASN A 68 3.25 -31.38 19.22
C ASN A 68 2.06 -31.54 18.28
N ALA A 69 2.27 -32.21 17.14
CA ALA A 69 1.27 -32.25 16.09
C ALA A 69 0.49 -33.58 16.02
N GLY A 70 -0.58 -33.71 16.80
CA GLY A 70 -1.68 -34.59 16.42
C GLY A 70 -2.31 -34.09 15.12
N ILE A 71 -2.94 -34.98 14.37
CA ILE A 71 -3.36 -34.76 12.99
C ILE A 71 -4.67 -35.50 12.73
N ALA A 72 -5.58 -34.87 11.98
CA ALA A 72 -6.83 -35.50 11.56
C ALA A 72 -7.24 -34.99 10.17
N VAL A 73 -7.94 -35.85 9.40
CA VAL A 73 -8.29 -35.57 7.99
C VAL A 73 -9.80 -35.47 7.80
N ASP A 74 -10.25 -34.38 7.18
CA ASP A 74 -11.59 -34.25 6.62
C ASP A 74 -11.52 -34.51 5.12
N SER A 75 -11.75 -35.77 4.75
CA SER A 75 -11.70 -36.20 3.35
C SER A 75 -12.87 -35.68 2.50
N LEU A 76 -13.99 -35.27 3.12
CA LEU A 76 -15.16 -34.77 2.39
C LEU A 76 -14.98 -33.32 1.96
N ASN A 77 -14.31 -32.50 2.77
CA ASN A 77 -14.06 -31.08 2.47
C ASN A 77 -12.63 -30.79 2.00
N HIS A 78 -11.84 -31.84 1.74
CA HIS A 78 -10.44 -31.74 1.34
C HIS A 78 -9.58 -30.91 2.30
N GLN A 79 -9.72 -31.17 3.61
CA GLN A 79 -9.00 -30.45 4.66
C GLN A 79 -8.21 -31.38 5.58
N ILE A 80 -7.13 -30.86 6.13
CA ILE A 80 -6.33 -31.52 7.18
C ILE A 80 -6.18 -30.57 8.35
N PHE A 81 -6.36 -31.10 9.56
CA PHE A 81 -6.21 -30.38 10.82
C PHE A 81 -5.00 -30.93 11.57
N PHE A 82 -4.22 -30.05 12.18
CA PHE A 82 -3.05 -30.47 12.94
C PHE A 82 -2.73 -29.48 14.07
N ALA A 83 -2.24 -30.01 15.19
CA ALA A 83 -1.76 -29.21 16.30
C ALA A 83 -0.35 -28.66 15.98
N SER A 84 -0.04 -27.45 16.44
CA SER A 84 1.25 -26.79 16.21
C SER A 84 1.45 -25.72 17.27
N GLY A 85 2.42 -25.92 18.16
CA GLY A 85 2.64 -25.04 19.31
C GLY A 85 1.41 -24.98 20.23
N ALA A 86 0.88 -23.77 20.46
CA ALA A 86 -0.33 -23.52 21.25
C ALA A 86 -1.61 -23.44 20.39
N SER A 87 -1.55 -23.91 19.13
CA SER A 87 -2.61 -23.70 18.15
C SER A 87 -3.05 -24.99 17.48
N ILE A 88 -4.31 -25.02 17.05
CA ILE A 88 -4.85 -25.99 16.09
C ILE A 88 -4.95 -25.28 14.75
N LYS A 89 -4.29 -25.81 13.74
CA LYS A 89 -4.25 -25.27 12.39
C LYS A 89 -4.99 -26.19 11.42
N ARG A 90 -5.37 -25.63 10.28
CA ARG A 90 -5.97 -26.36 9.15
C ARG A 90 -5.31 -25.97 7.84
N ALA A 91 -5.15 -26.93 6.95
CA ALA A 91 -4.73 -26.72 5.56
C ALA A 91 -5.67 -27.47 4.59
N ARG A 92 -5.51 -27.20 3.30
CA ARG A 92 -6.07 -28.05 2.24
C ARG A 92 -5.25 -29.34 2.12
N LEU A 93 -5.84 -30.39 1.55
CA LEU A 93 -5.14 -31.66 1.31
C LEU A 93 -3.99 -31.56 0.30
N ASP A 94 -3.79 -30.43 -0.38
CA ASP A 94 -2.62 -30.12 -1.21
C ASP A 94 -1.47 -29.44 -0.45
N GLY A 95 -1.65 -29.17 0.85
CA GLY A 95 -0.66 -28.53 1.72
C GLY A 95 -0.75 -27.00 1.78
N ASN A 96 -1.60 -26.39 0.94
CA ASN A 96 -1.74 -24.95 0.86
C ASN A 96 -2.82 -24.41 1.82
N HIS A 97 -2.90 -23.07 1.91
CA HIS A 97 -3.94 -22.36 2.67
C HIS A 97 -3.96 -22.72 4.17
N ILE A 98 -2.78 -22.82 4.78
CA ILE A 98 -2.63 -23.07 6.21
C ILE A 98 -3.22 -21.88 6.97
N ARG A 99 -4.13 -22.14 7.91
CA ARG A 99 -4.74 -21.13 8.78
C ARG A 99 -4.85 -21.67 10.20
N GLU A 100 -4.72 -20.76 11.16
CA GLU A 100 -5.08 -21.06 12.54
C GLU A 100 -6.61 -21.19 12.67
N VAL A 101 -7.06 -22.19 13.43
CA VAL A 101 -8.48 -22.45 13.73
C VAL A 101 -8.77 -22.11 15.17
N VAL A 102 -7.95 -22.59 16.11
CA VAL A 102 -8.07 -22.30 17.54
C VAL A 102 -6.69 -21.98 18.10
N ARG A 103 -6.58 -20.92 18.90
CA ARG A 103 -5.38 -20.63 19.71
C ARG A 103 -5.69 -20.75 21.18
N LEU A 104 -4.89 -21.53 21.89
CA LEU A 104 -5.09 -21.82 23.30
C LEU A 104 -4.27 -20.84 24.14
N SER A 105 -4.90 -20.20 25.13
CA SER A 105 -4.19 -19.33 26.08
C SER A 105 -3.32 -20.17 27.01
N ALA A 106 -2.00 -20.15 26.79
CA ALA A 106 -1.02 -20.95 27.54
C ALA A 106 -1.32 -22.47 27.54
N GLY A 107 -1.99 -22.97 26.50
CA GLY A 107 -2.32 -24.39 26.31
C GLY A 107 -1.40 -25.09 25.30
N GLN A 108 -1.48 -26.42 25.26
CA GLN A 108 -0.72 -27.25 24.31
C GLN A 108 -1.65 -28.33 23.75
N PRO A 109 -2.29 -28.10 22.59
CA PRO A 109 -3.08 -29.13 21.93
C PRO A 109 -2.18 -30.31 21.54
N LEU A 110 -2.61 -31.53 21.82
CA LEU A 110 -1.92 -32.77 21.43
C LEU A 110 -2.65 -33.47 20.30
N ASN A 111 -3.73 -34.21 20.59
CA ASN A 111 -4.43 -35.05 19.61
C ASN A 111 -5.75 -34.43 19.19
N ILE A 112 -6.19 -34.76 17.97
CA ILE A 112 -7.35 -34.16 17.31
C ILE A 112 -8.22 -35.27 16.74
N ALA A 113 -9.53 -35.18 16.95
CA ALA A 113 -10.52 -36.02 16.29
C ALA A 113 -11.65 -35.17 15.68
N LEU A 114 -12.29 -35.65 14.62
CA LEU A 114 -13.24 -34.86 13.83
C LEU A 114 -14.63 -35.51 13.78
N ASP A 115 -15.65 -34.70 14.03
CA ASP A 115 -17.03 -35.00 13.61
C ASP A 115 -17.32 -34.21 12.33
N ILE A 116 -17.07 -34.85 11.18
CA ILE A 116 -17.17 -34.20 9.87
C ILE A 116 -18.61 -33.77 9.56
N ARG A 117 -19.60 -34.62 9.88
CA ARG A 117 -21.02 -34.32 9.59
C ARG A 117 -21.60 -33.30 10.57
N GLY A 118 -21.22 -33.38 11.84
CA GLY A 118 -21.59 -32.39 12.87
C GLY A 118 -20.81 -31.09 12.80
N ARG A 119 -19.78 -31.00 11.93
CA ARG A 119 -18.87 -29.85 11.76
C ARG A 119 -18.16 -29.45 13.05
N LYS A 120 -17.73 -30.42 13.84
CA LYS A 120 -17.01 -30.20 15.10
C LYS A 120 -15.60 -30.77 15.08
N ILE A 121 -14.70 -30.10 15.78
CA ILE A 121 -13.34 -30.57 16.08
C ILE A 121 -13.22 -30.83 17.58
N TYR A 122 -12.56 -31.92 17.95
CA TYR A 122 -12.28 -32.30 19.33
C TYR A 122 -10.77 -32.38 19.51
N TRP A 123 -10.27 -31.95 20.67
CA TRP A 123 -8.85 -32.07 20.97
C TRP A 123 -8.57 -32.27 22.45
N THR A 124 -7.36 -32.75 22.74
CA THR A 124 -6.78 -32.81 24.08
C THR A 124 -5.79 -31.67 24.28
N ASP A 125 -5.88 -30.96 25.40
CA ASP A 125 -4.89 -29.95 25.82
C ASP A 125 -4.05 -30.53 26.97
N SER A 126 -2.78 -30.83 26.70
CA SER A 126 -1.88 -31.44 27.68
C SER A 126 -1.50 -30.50 28.82
N GLN A 127 -1.33 -29.22 28.51
CA GLN A 127 -0.84 -28.24 29.46
C GLN A 127 -1.95 -27.86 30.44
N ASN A 128 -3.16 -27.62 29.93
CA ASN A 128 -4.32 -27.30 30.76
C ASN A 128 -5.09 -28.54 31.25
N ARG A 129 -4.75 -29.74 30.76
CA ARG A 129 -5.35 -31.04 31.13
C ARG A 129 -6.86 -31.07 30.88
N LYS A 130 -7.24 -30.79 29.63
CA LYS A 130 -8.65 -30.75 29.20
C LYS A 130 -8.90 -31.58 27.95
N ILE A 131 -10.14 -32.02 27.79
CA ILE A 131 -10.69 -32.39 26.48
C ILE A 131 -11.69 -31.31 26.10
N GLN A 132 -11.56 -30.77 24.90
CA GLN A 132 -12.33 -29.63 24.42
C GLN A 132 -12.88 -29.90 23.02
N ARG A 133 -13.86 -29.07 22.62
CA ARG A 133 -14.47 -29.09 21.30
C ARG A 133 -14.70 -27.67 20.78
N ALA A 134 -14.74 -27.50 19.47
CA ALA A 134 -15.21 -26.29 18.80
C ALA A 134 -15.93 -26.63 17.49
N ASN A 135 -16.53 -25.64 16.85
CA ASN A 135 -16.88 -25.70 15.43
C ASN A 135 -15.60 -25.84 14.57
N MET A 136 -15.73 -26.40 13.37
CA MET A 136 -14.62 -26.54 12.42
C MET A 136 -13.98 -25.22 11.93
N ASP A 137 -14.60 -24.08 12.22
CA ASP A 137 -14.04 -22.74 12.01
C ASP A 137 -13.39 -22.14 13.28
N GLY A 138 -13.37 -22.90 14.39
CA GLY A 138 -12.80 -22.49 15.67
C GLY A 138 -13.76 -21.76 16.60
N SER A 139 -14.97 -21.43 16.14
CA SER A 139 -15.96 -20.77 16.99
C SER A 139 -16.55 -21.73 18.03
N GLN A 140 -17.09 -21.17 19.12
CA GLN A 140 -17.75 -21.94 20.19
C GLN A 140 -16.86 -23.00 20.83
N VAL A 141 -15.69 -22.59 21.33
CA VAL A 141 -14.83 -23.46 22.14
C VAL A 141 -15.55 -23.83 23.43
N GLU A 142 -15.68 -25.14 23.68
CA GLU A 142 -16.36 -25.76 24.81
C GLU A 142 -15.38 -26.68 25.55
N ASP A 143 -15.33 -26.56 26.88
CA ASP A 143 -14.62 -27.49 27.75
C ASP A 143 -15.53 -28.70 28.05
N LEU A 144 -15.14 -29.90 27.58
CA LEU A 144 -15.94 -31.12 27.78
C LEU A 144 -15.54 -31.86 29.05
N ILE A 145 -14.23 -32.03 29.27
CA ILE A 145 -13.65 -32.69 30.45
C ILE A 145 -12.54 -31.80 31.00
N THR A 146 -12.63 -31.44 32.28
CA THR A 146 -11.70 -30.49 32.93
C THR A 146 -11.03 -31.02 34.19
N HIS A 147 -11.21 -32.30 34.51
CA HIS A 147 -10.67 -32.95 35.70
C HIS A 147 -10.27 -34.39 35.38
N ASP A 148 -9.48 -35.01 36.26
CA ASP A 148 -9.01 -36.40 36.13
C ASP A 148 -8.36 -36.75 34.79
N LEU A 149 -7.66 -35.78 34.20
CA LEU A 149 -6.85 -35.95 33.01
C LEU A 149 -5.37 -35.70 33.34
N SER A 150 -4.48 -36.53 32.80
CA SER A 150 -3.05 -36.27 32.82
C SER A 150 -2.62 -35.34 31.68
N ASN A 151 -1.33 -35.05 31.58
CA ASN A 151 -0.77 -34.24 30.48
C ASN A 151 -0.52 -35.06 29.19
N ARG A 152 -0.96 -36.31 29.12
CA ARG A 152 -0.87 -37.14 27.92
C ARG A 152 -2.13 -37.96 27.76
N VAL A 153 -3.04 -37.41 26.96
CA VAL A 153 -4.34 -37.99 26.66
C VAL A 153 -4.53 -38.00 25.16
N ASP A 154 -4.96 -39.14 24.65
CA ASP A 154 -5.40 -39.33 23.27
C ASP A 154 -6.93 -39.45 23.19
N ILE A 155 -7.54 -39.12 22.05
CA ILE A 155 -8.99 -39.09 21.87
C ILE A 155 -9.41 -39.61 20.48
N GLU A 156 -10.47 -40.42 20.46
CA GLU A 156 -11.12 -40.88 19.24
C GLU A 156 -12.65 -40.87 19.36
N LEU A 157 -13.35 -40.82 18.22
CA LEU A 157 -14.81 -40.67 18.17
C LEU A 157 -15.49 -41.87 17.52
N ASP A 158 -16.48 -42.44 18.22
CA ASP A 158 -17.49 -43.30 17.62
C ASP A 158 -18.75 -42.47 17.35
N LEU A 159 -18.79 -41.89 16.15
CA LEU A 159 -19.87 -40.99 15.73
C LEU A 159 -21.21 -41.73 15.55
N GLU A 160 -21.19 -43.03 15.27
CA GLU A 160 -22.41 -43.81 15.06
C GLU A 160 -23.13 -44.07 16.40
N SER A 161 -22.38 -44.34 17.46
CA SER A 161 -22.95 -44.49 18.81
C SER A 161 -23.00 -43.19 19.63
N GLY A 162 -22.47 -42.09 19.11
CA GLY A 162 -22.44 -40.80 19.78
C GLY A 162 -21.54 -40.79 21.01
N LYS A 163 -20.39 -41.49 20.94
CA LYS A 163 -19.43 -41.62 22.04
C LYS A 163 -18.06 -41.08 21.66
N MET A 164 -17.37 -40.49 22.62
CA MET A 164 -15.93 -40.22 22.56
C MET A 164 -15.18 -41.18 23.49
N TYR A 165 -14.03 -41.65 23.05
CA TYR A 165 -13.12 -42.53 23.78
C TYR A 165 -11.81 -41.79 24.01
N TRP A 166 -11.22 -41.94 25.18
CA TRP A 166 -9.88 -41.39 25.42
C TRP A 166 -9.02 -42.33 26.23
N MET A 167 -7.73 -42.32 25.90
CA MET A 167 -6.69 -43.08 26.56
C MET A 167 -5.80 -42.11 27.33
N ASP A 168 -5.76 -42.28 28.65
CA ASP A 168 -4.94 -41.45 29.53
C ASP A 168 -3.70 -42.22 29.98
N SER A 169 -2.53 -41.78 29.51
CA SER A 169 -1.25 -42.45 29.77
C SER A 169 -0.79 -42.33 31.22
N GLY A 170 -0.99 -41.15 31.82
CA GLY A 170 -0.58 -40.86 33.19
C GLY A 170 -1.48 -41.52 34.22
N ASN A 171 -2.80 -41.49 33.98
CA ASN A 171 -3.79 -42.13 34.84
C ASN A 171 -3.93 -43.64 34.56
N ARG A 172 -3.42 -44.12 33.41
CA ARG A 172 -3.48 -45.51 32.95
C ARG A 172 -4.91 -46.04 32.90
N VAL A 173 -5.76 -45.32 32.16
CA VAL A 173 -7.17 -45.67 31.97
C VAL A 173 -7.58 -45.49 30.51
N LEU A 174 -8.50 -46.34 30.06
CA LEU A 174 -9.29 -46.15 28.85
C LEU A 174 -10.72 -45.86 29.27
N ARG A 175 -11.26 -44.73 28.83
CA ARG A 175 -12.60 -44.27 29.19
C ARG A 175 -13.40 -43.91 27.95
N ARG A 176 -14.72 -43.84 28.12
CA ARG A 176 -15.63 -43.24 27.13
C ARG A 176 -16.66 -42.34 27.80
N ALA A 177 -17.26 -41.46 27.01
CA ALA A 177 -18.37 -40.61 27.40
C ALA A 177 -19.23 -40.31 26.17
N ASN A 178 -20.38 -39.66 26.37
CA ASN A 178 -21.11 -39.02 25.28
C ASN A 178 -20.24 -37.93 24.62
N LEU A 179 -20.53 -37.59 23.36
CA LEU A 179 -19.83 -36.53 22.62
C LEU A 179 -19.89 -35.14 23.30
N ASP A 180 -20.76 -34.93 24.29
CA ASP A 180 -20.87 -33.70 25.07
C ASP A 180 -20.12 -33.74 26.42
N GLY A 181 -19.36 -34.80 26.70
CA GLY A 181 -18.64 -34.96 27.98
C GLY A 181 -19.41 -35.69 29.07
N THR A 182 -20.70 -35.96 28.88
CA THR A 182 -21.54 -36.60 29.92
C THR A 182 -21.41 -38.12 29.94
N GLN A 183 -21.81 -38.77 31.04
CA GLN A 183 -21.81 -40.24 31.19
C GLN A 183 -20.43 -40.90 31.00
N ILE A 184 -19.45 -40.43 31.77
CA ILE A 184 -18.10 -41.01 31.77
C ILE A 184 -18.12 -42.45 32.33
N GLU A 185 -17.58 -43.38 31.56
CA GLU A 185 -17.45 -44.80 31.89
C GLU A 185 -15.98 -45.23 31.75
N THR A 186 -15.48 -46.05 32.69
CA THR A 186 -14.15 -46.65 32.59
C THR A 186 -14.26 -48.03 31.94
N ILE A 187 -13.52 -48.25 30.86
CA ILE A 187 -13.48 -49.50 30.09
C ILE A 187 -12.33 -50.37 30.58
N LEU A 188 -11.14 -49.77 30.72
CA LEU A 188 -9.97 -50.39 31.31
C LEU A 188 -9.36 -49.46 32.34
N ASP A 189 -8.82 -50.04 33.41
CA ASP A 189 -8.08 -49.33 34.44
C ASP A 189 -6.68 -49.91 34.62
N LYS A 190 -5.95 -49.36 35.60
CA LYS A 190 -4.56 -49.72 35.91
C LYS A 190 -4.37 -51.16 36.40
N GLN A 191 -5.41 -51.99 36.50
CA GLN A 191 -5.33 -53.34 37.02
C GLN A 191 -5.77 -54.42 36.00
N PRO A 192 -4.99 -55.51 35.85
CA PRO A 192 -3.60 -55.65 36.30
C PRO A 192 -2.63 -54.66 35.63
N GLU A 193 -1.55 -54.28 36.31
CA GLU A 193 -0.53 -53.34 35.80
C GLU A 193 0.12 -53.78 34.47
N SER A 194 -0.10 -55.03 34.06
CA SER A 194 0.39 -55.62 32.82
C SER A 194 -0.38 -55.20 31.56
N ILE A 195 -1.45 -54.41 31.66
CA ILE A 195 -2.31 -54.03 30.52
C ILE A 195 -2.06 -52.60 30.05
N LEU A 196 -1.84 -51.65 30.97
CA LEU A 196 -1.62 -50.23 30.65
C LEU A 196 -0.39 -49.70 31.39
N PHE A 197 0.74 -49.50 30.68
CA PHE A 197 1.96 -48.94 31.28
C PHE A 197 2.26 -47.53 30.78
N ARG A 198 2.32 -47.34 29.46
CA ARG A 198 2.48 -46.05 28.77
C ARG A 198 1.72 -46.09 27.44
N PRO A 199 0.38 -46.19 27.47
CA PRO A 199 -0.40 -46.12 26.26
C PRO A 199 -0.25 -44.74 25.61
N ARG A 200 -0.23 -44.68 24.28
CA ARG A 200 0.07 -43.47 23.52
C ARG A 200 -1.07 -43.01 22.63
N ASP A 201 -1.63 -43.94 21.88
CA ASP A 201 -2.58 -43.68 20.80
C ASP A 201 -3.58 -44.83 20.72
N LEU A 202 -4.81 -44.54 20.30
CA LEU A 202 -5.91 -45.50 20.20
C LEU A 202 -6.67 -45.31 18.88
N VAL A 203 -7.23 -46.39 18.34
CA VAL A 203 -8.11 -46.36 17.17
C VAL A 203 -9.27 -47.31 17.36
N LEU A 204 -10.41 -46.99 16.75
CA LEU A 204 -11.65 -47.73 16.89
C LEU A 204 -11.95 -48.56 15.65
N ASP A 205 -12.45 -49.79 15.86
CA ASP A 205 -13.16 -50.59 14.87
C ASP A 205 -14.61 -50.78 15.32
N PRO A 206 -15.52 -49.87 14.94
CA PRO A 206 -16.92 -49.94 15.34
C PRO A 206 -17.64 -51.18 14.83
N ARG A 207 -17.25 -51.73 13.66
CA ARG A 207 -17.92 -52.89 13.06
C ARG A 207 -17.68 -54.15 13.87
N ASN A 208 -16.43 -54.35 14.30
CA ASN A 208 -16.05 -55.49 15.15
C ASN A 208 -16.12 -55.17 16.65
N LYS A 209 -16.52 -53.94 17.02
CA LYS A 209 -16.58 -53.43 18.40
C LYS A 209 -15.25 -53.61 19.16
N LYS A 210 -14.14 -53.33 18.48
CA LYS A 210 -12.78 -53.46 18.99
C LYS A 210 -12.09 -52.10 19.09
N ILE A 211 -11.35 -51.88 20.17
CA ILE A 211 -10.47 -50.74 20.37
C ILE A 211 -9.04 -51.28 20.28
N TYR A 212 -8.22 -50.68 19.43
CA TYR A 212 -6.79 -50.97 19.33
C TYR A 212 -6.00 -49.84 19.97
N TRP A 213 -4.91 -50.15 20.67
CA TRP A 213 -4.03 -49.11 21.21
C TRP A 213 -2.55 -49.49 21.14
N ALA A 214 -1.73 -48.45 21.08
CA ALA A 214 -0.27 -48.54 21.16
C ALA A 214 0.17 -48.34 22.60
N ASP A 215 0.84 -49.34 23.19
CA ASP A 215 1.52 -49.19 24.48
C ASP A 215 3.04 -49.17 24.29
N TRP A 216 3.60 -47.97 24.44
CA TRP A 216 5.03 -47.72 24.33
C TRP A 216 5.84 -48.39 25.45
N GLY A 217 5.23 -48.54 26.62
CA GLY A 217 5.82 -49.15 27.79
C GLY A 217 5.98 -50.65 27.66
N LEU A 218 4.92 -51.29 27.16
CA LEU A 218 4.86 -52.73 26.93
C LEU A 218 5.51 -53.13 25.59
N ASN A 219 5.72 -52.17 24.68
CA ASN A 219 6.14 -52.40 23.30
C ASN A 219 5.18 -53.37 22.58
N LYS A 220 3.88 -53.07 22.67
CA LYS A 220 2.80 -53.87 22.10
C LYS A 220 1.74 -52.99 21.45
N ILE A 221 1.09 -53.53 20.44
CA ILE A 221 -0.25 -53.16 20.00
C ILE A 221 -1.20 -54.19 20.57
N GLN A 222 -2.24 -53.73 21.24
CA GLN A 222 -3.23 -54.58 21.88
C GLN A 222 -4.61 -54.18 21.42
N SER A 223 -5.58 -55.08 21.60
CA SER A 223 -6.99 -54.80 21.37
C SER A 223 -7.86 -55.22 22.54
N VAL A 224 -9.04 -54.61 22.64
CA VAL A 224 -10.07 -54.93 23.64
C VAL A 224 -11.45 -54.68 23.02
N ASN A 225 -12.46 -55.38 23.49
CA ASN A 225 -13.84 -55.07 23.11
C ASN A 225 -14.30 -53.72 23.70
N PHE A 226 -15.31 -53.11 23.11
CA PHE A 226 -15.92 -51.85 23.59
C PHE A 226 -16.45 -51.91 25.04
N ASP A 227 -16.66 -53.10 25.58
CA ASP A 227 -17.09 -53.36 26.96
C ASP A 227 -15.94 -53.71 27.93
N GLY A 228 -14.68 -53.68 27.46
CA GLY A 228 -13.50 -54.00 28.26
C GLY A 228 -13.13 -55.48 28.27
N THR A 229 -13.88 -56.35 27.61
CA THR A 229 -13.61 -57.80 27.55
C THR A 229 -12.65 -58.17 26.42
N GLN A 230 -12.11 -59.40 26.45
CA GLN A 230 -11.28 -59.99 25.38
C GLN A 230 -10.05 -59.15 24.99
N ILE A 231 -9.22 -58.84 25.99
CA ILE A 231 -7.92 -58.21 25.76
C ILE A 231 -6.98 -59.18 25.07
N GLU A 232 -6.37 -58.76 23.97
CA GLU A 232 -5.43 -59.57 23.20
C GLU A 232 -4.23 -58.77 22.70
N ASP A 233 -3.07 -59.43 22.64
CA ASP A 233 -1.89 -58.87 21.98
C ASP A 233 -2.04 -59.07 20.47
N VAL A 234 -2.12 -57.95 19.72
CA VAL A 234 -2.25 -57.95 18.26
C VAL A 234 -0.87 -58.04 17.62
N PHE A 235 0.06 -57.18 18.08
CA PHE A 235 1.44 -57.14 17.58
C PHE A 235 2.40 -56.79 18.71
N SER A 236 3.59 -57.38 18.75
CA SER A 236 4.55 -57.13 19.84
C SER A 236 6.01 -57.08 19.39
N ARG A 237 6.86 -56.54 20.26
CA ARG A 237 8.31 -56.57 20.06
C ARG A 237 8.88 -57.99 19.89
N GLN A 238 8.23 -59.03 20.40
CA GLN A 238 8.69 -60.40 20.18
C GLN A 238 8.62 -60.82 18.70
N GLN A 239 7.66 -60.27 17.94
CA GLN A 239 7.50 -60.54 16.51
C GLN A 239 8.44 -59.67 15.64
N ASP A 240 8.71 -58.43 16.05
CA ASP A 240 9.44 -57.44 15.23
C ASP A 240 10.89 -57.13 15.70
N GLY A 241 11.26 -57.55 16.91
CA GLY A 241 12.56 -57.26 17.54
C GLY A 241 12.78 -55.80 17.95
N SER A 242 12.07 -54.84 17.35
CA SER A 242 12.37 -53.41 17.43
C SER A 242 11.16 -52.50 17.67
N LEU A 243 9.96 -53.05 17.83
CA LEU A 243 8.70 -52.30 17.95
C LEU A 243 8.75 -51.24 19.07
N ARG A 244 8.48 -49.99 18.70
CA ARG A 244 8.26 -48.86 19.62
C ARG A 244 7.07 -48.04 19.12
N PRO A 245 5.84 -48.47 19.44
CA PRO A 245 4.66 -47.88 18.84
C PRO A 245 4.37 -46.53 19.49
N ILE A 246 4.08 -45.54 18.66
CA ILE A 246 3.76 -44.16 19.09
C ILE A 246 2.37 -43.80 18.58
N GLY A 247 2.16 -43.86 17.27
CA GLY A 247 0.88 -43.52 16.64
C GLY A 247 0.20 -44.69 15.93
N LEU A 248 -1.12 -44.63 15.77
CA LEU A 248 -1.96 -45.64 15.14
C LEU A 248 -2.98 -45.04 14.17
N ALA A 249 -3.19 -45.71 13.03
CA ALA A 249 -4.35 -45.49 12.17
C ALA A 249 -4.92 -46.84 11.72
N PHE A 250 -6.23 -46.91 11.47
CA PHE A 250 -6.92 -48.14 11.11
C PHE A 250 -7.70 -48.00 9.80
N ASP A 251 -7.41 -48.87 8.82
CA ASP A 251 -8.21 -49.02 7.61
C ASP A 251 -9.24 -50.14 7.83
N ALA A 252 -10.48 -49.76 8.14
CA ALA A 252 -11.57 -50.70 8.36
C ALA A 252 -11.95 -51.52 7.12
N LYS A 253 -11.64 -51.04 5.91
CA LYS A 253 -11.96 -51.73 4.66
C LYS A 253 -11.04 -52.93 4.46
N GLU A 254 -9.74 -52.71 4.64
CA GLU A 254 -8.72 -53.75 4.44
C GLU A 254 -8.34 -54.48 5.74
N GLN A 255 -8.89 -54.06 6.88
CA GLN A 255 -8.58 -54.61 8.21
C GLN A 255 -7.08 -54.54 8.54
N THR A 256 -6.45 -53.40 8.20
CA THR A 256 -5.01 -53.16 8.42
C THR A 256 -4.76 -52.02 9.40
N LEU A 257 -3.74 -52.17 10.23
CA LEU A 257 -3.22 -51.13 11.12
C LEU A 257 -1.97 -50.47 10.54
N TYR A 258 -1.90 -49.16 10.67
CA TYR A 258 -0.70 -48.37 10.42
C TYR A 258 -0.09 -47.98 11.75
N ILE A 259 1.19 -48.28 11.93
CA ILE A 259 1.90 -48.05 13.20
C ILE A 259 3.04 -47.08 12.94
N ALA A 260 2.97 -45.91 13.55
CA ALA A 260 4.04 -44.93 13.56
C ALA A 260 5.03 -45.19 14.70
N GLU A 261 6.31 -45.14 14.38
CA GLU A 261 7.45 -45.30 15.28
C GLU A 261 8.46 -44.16 15.04
N SER A 262 9.48 -44.02 15.89
CA SER A 262 10.44 -42.89 15.80
C SER A 262 11.14 -42.73 14.45
N PHE A 263 11.26 -43.80 13.64
CA PHE A 263 11.96 -43.75 12.36
C PHE A 263 11.23 -44.37 11.16
N ARG A 264 10.03 -44.91 11.37
CA ARG A 264 9.33 -45.72 10.37
C ARG A 264 7.83 -45.74 10.60
N ILE A 265 7.10 -46.00 9.53
CA ILE A 265 5.68 -46.33 9.57
C ILE A 265 5.52 -47.72 8.96
N LYS A 266 4.73 -48.58 9.61
CA LYS A 266 4.46 -49.95 9.16
C LYS A 266 2.99 -50.15 8.90
N GLN A 267 2.67 -50.94 7.88
CA GLN A 267 1.34 -51.48 7.65
C GLN A 267 1.30 -52.93 8.11
N ILE A 268 0.31 -53.29 8.92
CA ILE A 268 0.13 -54.64 9.47
C ILE A 268 -1.29 -55.14 9.17
N ASP A 269 -1.39 -56.35 8.64
CA ASP A 269 -2.66 -57.06 8.52
C ASP A 269 -3.09 -57.64 9.87
N ILE A 270 -4.30 -57.35 10.33
CA ILE A 270 -4.76 -57.76 11.66
C ILE A 270 -4.94 -59.28 11.74
N ALA A 271 -5.45 -59.92 10.68
CA ALA A 271 -5.79 -61.32 10.69
C ALA A 271 -4.56 -62.23 10.72
N SER A 272 -3.61 -61.97 9.81
CA SER A 272 -2.36 -62.73 9.70
C SER A 272 -1.25 -62.24 10.63
N ARG A 273 -1.38 -61.01 11.17
CA ARG A 273 -0.38 -60.33 12.01
C ARG A 273 0.96 -60.12 11.29
N ASN A 274 0.94 -60.10 9.97
CA ASN A 274 2.11 -59.88 9.13
C ASN A 274 2.31 -58.40 8.81
N ILE A 275 3.58 -57.99 8.73
CA ILE A 275 3.96 -56.69 8.19
C ILE A 275 3.80 -56.75 6.66
N LEU A 276 2.97 -55.87 6.11
CA LEU A 276 2.72 -55.78 4.67
C LEU A 276 3.68 -54.81 3.98
N ALA A 277 3.96 -53.67 4.61
CA ALA A 277 4.81 -52.61 4.05
C ALA A 277 5.49 -51.79 5.15
N VAL A 278 6.61 -51.14 4.82
CA VAL A 278 7.37 -50.26 5.73
C VAL A 278 7.95 -49.07 4.96
N ILE A 279 7.74 -47.85 5.46
CA ILE A 279 8.52 -46.65 5.08
C ILE A 279 9.54 -46.37 6.19
N GLY A 280 10.80 -46.12 5.82
CA GLY A 280 11.86 -45.65 6.73
C GLY A 280 12.17 -44.16 6.57
N ASN A 281 13.14 -43.63 7.31
CA ASN A 281 13.54 -42.21 7.31
C ASN A 281 12.38 -41.25 7.61
N VAL A 282 11.45 -41.67 8.46
CA VAL A 282 10.46 -40.78 9.08
C VAL A 282 11.12 -40.18 10.31
N SER A 283 10.87 -38.92 10.66
CA SER A 283 11.50 -38.30 11.84
C SER A 283 10.45 -38.03 12.89
N GLU A 284 10.38 -38.92 13.89
CA GLU A 284 9.44 -38.81 15.01
C GLU A 284 7.98 -38.64 14.57
N ALA A 285 7.44 -39.64 13.86
CA ALA A 285 6.01 -39.68 13.57
C ALA A 285 5.20 -39.93 14.85
N ASN A 286 4.73 -38.84 15.45
CA ASN A 286 4.00 -38.89 16.72
C ASN A 286 2.55 -39.35 16.55
N HIS A 287 1.92 -39.04 15.41
CA HIS A 287 0.55 -39.44 15.10
C HIS A 287 0.37 -39.63 13.59
N VAL A 288 -0.58 -40.47 13.20
CA VAL A 288 -0.92 -40.80 11.81
C VAL A 288 -2.43 -40.69 11.62
N ALA A 289 -2.85 -40.12 10.50
CA ALA A 289 -4.27 -40.04 10.13
C ALA A 289 -4.51 -40.70 8.78
N LEU A 290 -5.64 -41.39 8.67
CA LEU A 290 -6.07 -42.08 7.45
C LEU A 290 -7.07 -41.21 6.68
N ASP A 291 -6.89 -41.10 5.36
CA ASP A 291 -7.94 -40.69 4.43
C ASP A 291 -8.49 -41.93 3.72
N PRO A 292 -9.62 -42.48 4.18
CA PRO A 292 -10.20 -43.68 3.60
C PRO A 292 -10.76 -43.43 2.18
N THR A 293 -11.15 -42.19 1.86
CA THR A 293 -11.77 -41.83 0.59
C THR A 293 -10.73 -41.77 -0.52
N ASN A 294 -9.62 -41.07 -0.27
CA ASN A 294 -8.54 -40.88 -1.24
C ASN A 294 -7.43 -41.94 -1.12
N ARG A 295 -7.55 -42.87 -0.17
CA ARG A 295 -6.56 -43.92 0.13
C ARG A 295 -5.15 -43.35 0.34
N LYS A 296 -5.05 -42.36 1.22
CA LYS A 296 -3.78 -41.75 1.64
C LYS A 296 -3.60 -41.86 3.15
N LEU A 297 -2.36 -42.01 3.60
CA LEU A 297 -1.93 -41.90 4.99
C LEU A 297 -1.20 -40.57 5.17
N TYR A 298 -1.48 -39.85 6.25
CA TYR A 298 -0.85 -38.59 6.60
C TYR A 298 -0.16 -38.71 7.95
N TRP A 299 0.99 -38.06 8.13
CA TRP A 299 1.65 -37.98 9.42
C TRP A 299 2.42 -36.68 9.59
N THR A 300 2.69 -36.34 10.83
CA THR A 300 3.58 -35.26 11.21
C THR A 300 4.96 -35.84 11.49
N SER A 301 6.01 -35.23 10.95
CA SER A 301 7.40 -35.56 11.28
C SER A 301 7.97 -34.42 12.13
N SER A 302 7.78 -34.49 13.44
CA SER A 302 8.11 -33.37 14.36
C SER A 302 9.60 -33.05 14.37
N GLY A 303 10.48 -34.04 14.18
CA GLY A 303 11.91 -33.79 14.12
C GLY A 303 12.38 -33.14 12.80
N LEU A 304 11.48 -32.91 11.84
CA LEU A 304 11.77 -32.26 10.56
C LEU A 304 10.79 -31.11 10.24
N ASP A 305 9.84 -30.81 11.13
CA ASP A 305 8.77 -29.84 10.94
C ASP A 305 7.99 -30.04 9.63
N LEU A 306 7.65 -31.29 9.31
CA LEU A 306 6.90 -31.66 8.09
C LEU A 306 5.51 -32.22 8.41
N VAL A 307 4.57 -31.99 7.51
CA VAL A 307 3.46 -32.91 7.28
C VAL A 307 3.75 -33.67 5.99
N GLU A 308 3.66 -34.98 6.05
CA GLU A 308 3.93 -35.86 4.92
C GLU A 308 2.70 -36.73 4.64
N ARG A 309 2.64 -37.25 3.42
CA ARG A 309 1.64 -38.26 3.06
C ARG A 309 2.21 -39.34 2.16
N ALA A 310 1.54 -40.49 2.13
CA ALA A 310 1.83 -41.63 1.25
C ALA A 310 0.51 -42.29 0.85
N THR A 311 0.53 -43.17 -0.16
CA THR A 311 -0.58 -44.10 -0.38
C THR A 311 -0.69 -45.11 0.75
N LEU A 312 -1.86 -45.74 0.89
CA LEU A 312 -2.11 -46.73 1.95
C LEU A 312 -1.29 -48.02 1.84
N ASP A 313 -0.67 -48.31 0.70
CA ASP A 313 0.35 -49.37 0.58
C ASP A 313 1.77 -48.88 0.96
N LEU A 314 1.85 -47.66 1.52
CA LEU A 314 3.08 -46.98 1.90
C LEU A 314 4.04 -46.73 0.72
N SER A 315 3.50 -46.61 -0.50
CA SER A 315 4.22 -46.08 -1.66
C SER A 315 3.93 -44.58 -1.86
N ASP A 316 4.51 -43.96 -2.90
CA ASP A 316 4.27 -42.54 -3.27
C ASP A 316 4.35 -41.54 -2.10
N ARG A 317 5.40 -41.66 -1.29
CA ARG A 317 5.66 -40.72 -0.20
C ARG A 317 5.99 -39.34 -0.76
N GLU A 318 5.33 -38.32 -0.21
CA GLU A 318 5.53 -36.93 -0.56
C GLU A 318 5.47 -36.02 0.68
N ILE A 319 6.19 -34.91 0.64
CA ILE A 319 6.12 -33.85 1.64
C ILE A 319 4.93 -32.98 1.27
N LEU A 320 3.96 -32.87 2.17
CA LEU A 320 2.74 -32.09 1.97
C LEU A 320 2.91 -30.66 2.47
N ILE A 321 3.46 -30.49 3.67
CA ILE A 321 3.75 -29.20 4.28
C ILE A 321 5.20 -29.25 4.75
N GLN A 322 6.00 -28.25 4.35
CA GLN A 322 7.37 -28.10 4.77
C GLN A 322 7.54 -26.79 5.54
N SER A 323 8.13 -26.85 6.73
CA SER A 323 8.57 -25.64 7.42
C SER A 323 9.79 -25.03 6.74
N SER A 324 9.70 -23.74 6.43
CA SER A 324 10.86 -22.86 6.34
C SER A 324 11.13 -22.32 7.74
N THR A 325 11.94 -23.02 8.52
CA THR A 325 12.30 -22.62 9.90
C THR A 325 12.67 -21.14 9.95
N VAL A 326 11.99 -20.35 10.77
CA VAL A 326 12.31 -18.93 11.01
C VAL A 326 12.99 -18.86 12.38
N HIS A 327 14.29 -18.58 12.45
CA HIS A 327 14.99 -18.13 13.66
C HIS A 327 15.40 -16.66 13.47
N PRO A 328 14.43 -15.74 13.45
CA PRO A 328 14.68 -14.36 13.08
C PRO A 328 15.41 -13.62 14.21
N ILE A 329 16.43 -12.81 13.89
CA ILE A 329 16.95 -11.79 14.83
C ILE A 329 16.54 -10.39 14.38
N ALA A 330 17.15 -9.90 13.32
CA ALA A 330 16.89 -8.56 12.81
C ALA A 330 15.59 -8.60 12.00
N VAL A 331 14.80 -7.55 12.09
CA VAL A 331 13.59 -7.36 11.28
C VAL A 331 13.61 -5.93 10.76
N ALA A 332 13.28 -5.75 9.48
CA ALA A 332 13.02 -4.45 8.87
C ALA A 332 11.82 -4.57 7.94
N VAL A 333 11.08 -3.48 7.76
CA VAL A 333 9.91 -3.41 6.88
C VAL A 333 10.16 -2.39 5.80
N ASP A 334 9.89 -2.79 4.56
CA ASP A 334 9.77 -1.91 3.40
C ASP A 334 8.28 -1.71 3.12
N GLU A 335 7.74 -0.60 3.62
CA GLU A 335 6.33 -0.23 3.38
C GLU A 335 6.06 0.05 1.90
N ARG A 336 7.05 0.57 1.15
CA ARG A 336 6.87 0.99 -0.24
C ARG A 336 6.68 -0.22 -1.15
N ASN A 337 7.54 -1.22 -0.99
CA ASN A 337 7.49 -2.44 -1.80
C ASN A 337 6.69 -3.57 -1.12
N GLN A 338 6.06 -3.31 0.03
CA GLN A 338 5.25 -4.28 0.78
C GLN A 338 6.01 -5.56 1.18
N HIS A 339 7.28 -5.41 1.59
CA HIS A 339 8.11 -6.53 2.02
C HIS A 339 8.54 -6.42 3.48
N ILE A 340 8.69 -7.56 4.13
CA ILE A 340 9.43 -7.70 5.38
C ILE A 340 10.76 -8.41 5.13
N TYR A 341 11.79 -8.01 5.86
CA TYR A 341 13.12 -8.59 5.78
C TYR A 341 13.54 -9.07 7.16
N TRP A 342 14.20 -10.23 7.23
CA TRP A 342 14.78 -10.71 8.48
C TRP A 342 16.08 -11.47 8.29
N SER A 343 16.87 -11.53 9.35
CA SER A 343 18.07 -12.37 9.40
C SER A 343 17.78 -13.74 10.01
N GLU A 344 18.22 -14.79 9.32
CA GLU A 344 18.20 -16.18 9.79
C GLU A 344 19.57 -16.57 10.35
N ILE A 345 19.63 -17.13 11.55
CA ILE A 345 20.90 -17.33 12.28
C ILE A 345 21.23 -18.78 12.63
N GLN A 346 20.33 -19.74 12.41
CA GLN A 346 20.56 -21.15 12.76
C GLN A 346 20.64 -22.08 11.55
N GLY A 347 21.27 -23.24 11.77
CA GLY A 347 21.34 -24.33 10.78
C GLY A 347 22.08 -24.00 9.49
N LYS A 348 21.65 -24.65 8.40
CA LYS A 348 22.19 -24.47 7.04
C LYS A 348 21.64 -23.21 6.33
N ASN A 349 20.70 -22.51 6.97
CA ASN A 349 19.89 -21.47 6.35
C ASN A 349 20.33 -20.04 6.72
N ARG A 350 21.56 -19.84 7.21
CA ARG A 350 22.05 -18.50 7.61
C ARG A 350 22.10 -17.54 6.43
N GLY A 351 21.37 -16.43 6.54
CA GLY A 351 21.25 -15.45 5.47
C GLY A 351 20.25 -14.35 5.80
N ILE A 352 19.90 -13.55 4.80
CA ILE A 352 18.80 -12.58 4.87
C ILE A 352 17.66 -13.12 4.01
N TYR A 353 16.47 -13.06 4.56
CA TYR A 353 15.24 -13.54 3.92
C TYR A 353 14.25 -12.40 3.77
N ARG A 354 13.30 -12.62 2.88
CA ARG A 354 12.21 -11.70 2.58
C ARG A 354 10.90 -12.45 2.42
N ALA A 355 9.81 -11.77 2.72
CA ALA A 355 8.44 -12.18 2.39
C ALA A 355 7.62 -10.91 2.12
N HIS A 356 6.44 -11.07 1.51
CA HIS A 356 5.44 -10.00 1.46
C HIS A 356 4.92 -9.67 2.86
N LEU A 357 4.38 -8.46 3.06
CA LEU A 357 3.76 -8.04 4.32
C LEU A 357 2.46 -8.78 4.66
N ASP A 358 1.95 -9.63 3.76
CA ASP A 358 0.88 -10.60 4.02
C ASP A 358 1.40 -11.99 4.45
N GLY A 359 2.73 -12.15 4.51
CA GLY A 359 3.42 -13.39 4.88
C GLY A 359 3.67 -14.36 3.73
N SER A 360 3.25 -14.02 2.50
CA SER A 360 3.44 -14.86 1.31
C SER A 360 4.81 -14.68 0.65
N GLN A 361 5.12 -15.55 -0.32
CA GLN A 361 6.37 -15.59 -1.12
C GLN A 361 7.65 -15.43 -0.27
N GLN A 362 7.74 -16.21 0.81
CA GLN A 362 8.96 -16.30 1.59
C GLN A 362 10.12 -16.85 0.73
N GLU A 363 11.24 -16.14 0.70
CA GLU A 363 12.42 -16.51 -0.06
C GLU A 363 13.73 -16.12 0.65
N SER A 364 14.81 -16.82 0.30
CA SER A 364 16.17 -16.43 0.70
C SER A 364 16.65 -15.32 -0.22
N LEU A 365 16.82 -14.12 0.32
CA LEU A 365 17.31 -12.96 -0.43
C LEU A 365 18.82 -13.02 -0.65
N VAL A 366 19.59 -13.23 0.43
CA VAL A 366 21.05 -13.36 0.39
C VAL A 366 21.40 -14.73 0.97
N SER A 367 21.71 -15.67 0.07
CA SER A 367 21.92 -17.10 0.37
C SER A 367 23.37 -17.49 0.67
N VAL A 368 24.31 -16.53 0.58
CA VAL A 368 25.69 -16.75 1.01
C VAL A 368 25.69 -16.99 2.52
N ARG A 369 26.47 -17.96 3.01
CA ARG A 369 26.59 -18.28 4.44
C ARG A 369 27.17 -17.09 5.21
N LEU A 370 26.30 -16.15 5.57
CA LEU A 370 26.66 -14.97 6.33
C LEU A 370 27.07 -15.37 7.75
N GLY A 371 27.90 -14.52 8.37
CA GLY A 371 28.15 -14.55 9.80
C GLY A 371 26.89 -14.23 10.62
N ARG A 372 27.06 -13.57 11.76
CA ARG A 372 25.95 -13.23 12.66
C ARG A 372 25.36 -11.87 12.28
N VAL A 373 24.22 -11.85 11.57
CA VAL A 373 23.52 -10.61 11.22
C VAL A 373 22.63 -10.13 12.36
N ILE A 374 22.89 -8.92 12.89
CA ILE A 374 22.21 -8.38 14.10
C ILE A 374 21.24 -7.25 13.80
N GLY A 375 21.54 -6.39 12.81
CA GLY A 375 20.71 -5.26 12.41
C GLY A 375 20.50 -5.25 10.90
N ILE A 376 19.32 -4.82 10.48
CA ILE A 376 18.93 -4.60 9.08
C ILE A 376 18.26 -3.23 9.00
N ALA A 377 18.54 -2.47 7.94
CA ALA A 377 17.84 -1.25 7.56
C ALA A 377 17.61 -1.25 6.04
N VAL A 378 16.52 -0.65 5.59
CA VAL A 378 16.14 -0.62 4.16
C VAL A 378 16.10 0.82 3.64
N ASP A 379 16.77 1.06 2.53
CA ASP A 379 16.69 2.28 1.74
C ASP A 379 15.72 2.03 0.58
N THR A 380 14.47 2.44 0.82
CA THR A 380 13.37 2.28 -0.14
C THR A 380 13.39 3.31 -1.26
N LEU A 381 14.25 4.33 -1.19
CA LEU A 381 14.38 5.36 -2.22
C LEU A 381 15.35 4.91 -3.32
N HIS A 382 16.41 4.21 -2.93
CA HIS A 382 17.48 3.76 -3.83
C HIS A 382 17.53 2.24 -4.04
N ASP A 383 16.49 1.52 -3.60
CA ASP A 383 16.35 0.07 -3.68
C ASP A 383 17.54 -0.70 -3.09
N LYS A 384 17.99 -0.29 -1.89
CA LYS A 384 19.09 -0.95 -1.17
C LYS A 384 18.66 -1.51 0.19
N ILE A 385 19.29 -2.60 0.61
CA ILE A 385 19.22 -3.15 1.96
C ILE A 385 20.60 -3.13 2.60
N TYR A 386 20.68 -2.68 3.85
CA TYR A 386 21.90 -2.59 4.65
C TYR A 386 21.81 -3.52 5.85
N TRP A 387 22.92 -4.17 6.21
CA TRP A 387 22.97 -5.01 7.40
C TRP A 387 24.34 -4.98 8.10
N THR A 388 24.30 -5.29 9.40
CA THR A 388 25.49 -5.47 10.23
C THR A 388 25.81 -6.95 10.38
N ASN A 389 26.94 -7.38 9.82
CA ASN A 389 27.45 -8.74 9.98
C ASN A 389 28.47 -8.75 11.12
N ALA A 390 27.97 -8.95 12.34
CA ALA A 390 28.77 -9.01 13.56
C ALA A 390 29.75 -10.20 13.58
N GLY A 391 29.47 -11.26 12.82
CA GLY A 391 30.35 -12.43 12.74
C GLY A 391 31.63 -12.17 11.96
N GLU A 392 31.60 -11.22 11.03
CA GLU A 392 32.72 -10.85 10.15
C GLU A 392 33.25 -9.44 10.41
N GLY A 393 32.61 -8.67 11.29
CA GLY A 393 32.98 -7.29 11.56
C GLY A 393 32.74 -6.38 10.36
N LYS A 394 31.62 -6.56 9.65
CA LYS A 394 31.32 -5.81 8.42
C LYS A 394 29.98 -5.09 8.49
N ILE A 395 29.89 -3.98 7.78
CA ILE A 395 28.62 -3.42 7.33
C ILE A 395 28.56 -3.62 5.83
N GLN A 396 27.46 -4.21 5.36
CA GLN A 396 27.30 -4.61 3.98
C GLN A 396 25.97 -4.09 3.46
N ARG A 397 25.87 -3.96 2.14
CA ARG A 397 24.60 -3.66 1.48
C ARG A 397 24.43 -4.50 0.21
N ALA A 398 23.20 -4.55 -0.28
CA ALA A 398 22.83 -5.17 -1.54
C ALA A 398 21.63 -4.43 -2.13
N ASN A 399 21.25 -4.77 -3.36
CA ASN A 399 19.95 -4.39 -3.90
C ASN A 399 18.82 -5.08 -3.12
N LEU A 400 17.60 -4.52 -3.14
CA LEU A 400 16.42 -5.13 -2.50
C LEU A 400 16.01 -6.50 -3.08
N ASP A 401 16.60 -6.91 -4.21
CA ASP A 401 16.48 -8.25 -4.81
C ASP A 401 17.63 -9.21 -4.42
N GLY A 402 18.54 -8.76 -3.55
CA GLY A 402 19.65 -9.56 -3.01
C GLY A 402 20.91 -9.59 -3.87
N ARG A 403 20.91 -8.98 -5.05
CA ARG A 403 22.10 -8.89 -5.92
C ARG A 403 23.05 -7.78 -5.47
N ASP A 404 24.26 -7.84 -6.02
CA ASP A 404 25.31 -6.82 -5.83
C ASP A 404 25.68 -6.59 -4.36
N VAL A 405 25.88 -7.69 -3.62
CA VAL A 405 26.39 -7.65 -2.25
C VAL A 405 27.76 -6.98 -2.22
N GLU A 406 27.87 -5.89 -1.47
CA GLU A 406 29.10 -5.11 -1.33
C GLU A 406 29.41 -4.82 0.14
N ASP A 407 30.71 -4.81 0.46
CA ASP A 407 31.22 -4.43 1.78
C ASP A 407 31.30 -2.89 1.84
N VAL A 408 30.38 -2.26 2.57
CA VAL A 408 30.35 -0.81 2.79
C VAL A 408 31.47 -0.40 3.74
N LEU A 409 31.65 -1.15 4.82
CA LEU A 409 32.71 -0.93 5.81
C LEU A 409 33.27 -2.26 6.32
N GLN A 410 34.59 -2.37 6.38
CA GLN A 410 35.31 -3.39 7.14
C GLN A 410 35.74 -2.79 8.48
N LEU A 411 35.26 -3.37 9.58
CA LEU A 411 35.48 -2.85 10.93
C LEU A 411 36.55 -3.68 11.64
N ASP A 412 37.73 -3.09 11.81
CA ASP A 412 38.79 -3.71 12.60
C ASP A 412 38.46 -3.54 14.09
N SER A 413 38.55 -4.63 14.85
CA SER A 413 38.58 -4.66 16.33
C SER A 413 37.26 -4.41 17.10
N PHE A 414 36.08 -4.38 16.47
CA PHE A 414 34.78 -4.39 17.16
C PHE A 414 33.63 -4.95 16.30
N GLN A 415 32.53 -5.39 16.93
CA GLN A 415 31.38 -5.95 16.21
C GLN A 415 30.25 -4.93 16.06
N PRO A 416 29.73 -4.69 14.85
CA PRO A 416 28.55 -3.86 14.66
C PRO A 416 27.28 -4.60 15.14
N ALA A 417 26.31 -3.86 15.70
CA ALA A 417 25.04 -4.40 16.20
C ALA A 417 23.84 -3.69 15.58
N GLY A 418 23.09 -2.86 16.32
CA GLY A 418 21.98 -2.08 15.75
C GLY A 418 22.46 -1.12 14.66
N ILE A 419 21.60 -0.90 13.65
CA ILE A 419 21.84 -0.02 12.50
C ILE A 419 20.61 0.84 12.21
N ALA A 420 20.81 2.07 11.76
CA ALA A 420 19.78 2.97 11.25
C ALA A 420 20.35 3.80 10.11
N ILE A 421 19.53 4.18 9.13
CA ILE A 421 19.94 5.01 7.99
C ILE A 421 19.12 6.29 7.91
N ASP A 422 19.77 7.37 7.51
CA ASP A 422 19.16 8.65 7.13
C ASP A 422 19.41 8.86 5.64
N ILE A 423 18.44 8.43 4.83
CA ILE A 423 18.52 8.47 3.37
C ILE A 423 18.68 9.91 2.87
N ARG A 424 17.97 10.86 3.49
CA ARG A 424 17.93 12.27 3.06
C ARG A 424 19.26 12.98 3.25
N ASN A 425 19.96 12.65 4.32
CA ASN A 425 21.25 13.27 4.65
C ASN A 425 22.45 12.41 4.25
N ASN A 426 22.24 11.31 3.52
CA ASN A 426 23.26 10.36 3.12
C ASN A 426 24.07 9.82 4.33
N LYS A 427 23.41 9.41 5.42
CA LYS A 427 24.12 8.89 6.61
C LYS A 427 23.67 7.50 7.05
N ILE A 428 24.62 6.73 7.54
CA ILE A 428 24.39 5.45 8.24
C ILE A 428 24.90 5.55 9.67
N TYR A 429 24.14 5.03 10.63
CA TYR A 429 24.44 5.01 12.05
C TYR A 429 24.46 3.58 12.56
N TRP A 430 25.44 3.23 13.38
CA TRP A 430 25.47 1.91 13.99
C TRP A 430 26.10 1.92 15.37
N SER A 431 25.64 0.99 16.20
CA SER A 431 26.22 0.73 17.52
C SER A 431 27.33 -0.32 17.42
N ALA A 432 28.37 -0.14 18.22
CA ALA A 432 29.41 -1.14 18.43
C ALA A 432 29.17 -1.91 19.74
N ASN A 433 28.97 -3.22 19.62
CA ASN A 433 28.78 -4.13 20.74
C ASN A 433 29.93 -5.16 20.79
N HIS A 434 30.24 -5.63 21.99
CA HIS A 434 31.25 -6.64 22.32
C HIS A 434 32.72 -6.18 22.26
N SER A 435 33.49 -6.84 23.14
CA SER A 435 34.84 -6.53 23.66
C SER A 435 35.77 -5.73 22.73
N GLY A 436 36.34 -4.66 23.27
CA GLY A 436 37.33 -3.80 22.61
C GLY A 436 37.31 -2.39 23.21
N SER A 437 38.29 -1.54 22.87
CA SER A 437 38.37 -0.15 23.36
C SER A 437 37.23 0.75 22.85
N ARG A 438 36.54 0.32 21.79
CA ARG A 438 35.42 1.02 21.12
C ARG A 438 34.04 0.43 21.45
N SER A 439 33.97 -0.52 22.39
CA SER A 439 32.70 -1.08 22.91
C SER A 439 31.88 0.00 23.62
N GLY A 440 30.67 0.27 23.12
CA GLY A 440 29.80 1.33 23.67
C GLY A 440 29.83 2.66 22.91
N CYS A 441 30.41 2.68 21.70
CA CYS A 441 30.31 3.82 20.78
C CYS A 441 29.13 3.69 19.80
N ILE A 442 28.63 4.84 19.34
CA ILE A 442 27.81 4.97 18.14
C ILE A 442 28.66 5.67 17.09
N PHE A 443 28.75 5.05 15.94
CA PHE A 443 29.44 5.59 14.78
C PHE A 443 28.44 6.10 13.76
N ARG A 444 28.89 7.04 12.93
CA ARG A 444 28.20 7.37 11.68
C ARG A 444 29.20 7.44 10.54
N ALA A 445 28.70 7.25 9.33
CA ALA A 445 29.42 7.41 8.07
C ALA A 445 28.41 7.82 6.99
N ASP A 446 28.89 8.07 5.78
CA ASP A 446 28.05 8.15 4.59
C ASP A 446 27.47 6.77 4.22
N LEU A 447 26.40 6.71 3.43
CA LEU A 447 25.77 5.45 3.02
C LEU A 447 26.67 4.56 2.15
N ASP A 448 27.78 5.09 1.65
CA ASP A 448 28.85 4.38 0.94
C ASP A 448 30.06 4.04 1.84
N GLY A 449 30.00 4.41 3.13
CA GLY A 449 31.04 4.15 4.11
C GLY A 449 32.08 5.26 4.26
N ASN A 450 32.02 6.33 3.46
CA ASN A 450 32.94 7.45 3.58
C ASN A 450 32.68 8.29 4.83
N ASP A 451 33.64 9.16 5.19
CA ASP A 451 33.51 10.13 6.29
C ASP A 451 33.06 9.54 7.63
N MET A 452 33.60 8.36 7.97
CA MET A 452 33.32 7.70 9.24
C MET A 452 33.85 8.50 10.44
N ASP A 453 32.97 8.80 11.39
CA ASP A 453 33.33 9.40 12.68
C ASP A 453 32.58 8.74 13.86
N THR A 454 32.92 9.17 15.08
CA THR A 454 32.26 8.72 16.31
C THR A 454 31.26 9.76 16.78
N LEU A 455 29.96 9.44 16.72
CA LEU A 455 28.88 10.31 17.18
C LEU A 455 28.77 10.33 18.71
N VAL A 456 28.88 9.15 19.32
CA VAL A 456 28.78 8.98 20.79
C VAL A 456 29.88 8.04 21.24
N SER A 457 30.60 8.42 22.31
CA SER A 457 31.59 7.56 22.96
C SER A 457 31.21 7.35 24.41
N MET A 458 30.87 6.11 24.76
CA MET A 458 30.53 5.71 26.12
C MET A 458 31.08 4.32 26.44
N LYS A 459 31.22 3.98 27.72
CA LYS A 459 31.72 2.66 28.13
C LYS A 459 30.61 1.60 28.07
N ASN A 460 30.80 0.57 27.23
CA ASN A 460 30.04 -0.70 27.17
C ASN A 460 28.50 -0.61 26.98
N GLY A 461 27.92 -1.71 26.48
CA GLY A 461 26.49 -2.02 26.68
C GLY A 461 25.49 -1.27 25.80
N LEU A 462 25.79 -1.04 24.53
CA LEU A 462 24.82 -0.59 23.51
C LEU A 462 24.23 -1.78 22.74
N PHE A 463 22.95 -1.70 22.37
CA PHE A 463 22.27 -2.76 21.61
C PHE A 463 21.63 -2.25 20.31
N GLY A 464 20.51 -1.52 20.41
CA GLY A 464 19.76 -1.00 19.27
C GLY A 464 20.00 0.50 19.06
N VAL A 465 19.84 0.94 17.81
CA VAL A 465 19.77 2.36 17.41
C VAL A 465 18.54 2.56 16.52
N ALA A 466 17.88 3.70 16.64
CA ALA A 466 16.76 4.09 15.78
C ALA A 466 16.79 5.60 15.53
N LEU A 467 16.44 6.00 14.31
CA LEU A 467 16.46 7.38 13.87
C LEU A 467 15.08 8.03 14.05
N ASN A 468 15.08 9.30 14.44
CA ASN A 468 13.98 10.23 14.19
C ASN A 468 14.52 11.36 13.30
N GLY A 469 14.24 11.27 12.00
CA GLY A 469 14.73 12.21 11.00
C GLY A 469 14.11 13.60 11.17
N SER A 470 12.80 13.65 11.46
CA SER A 470 12.06 14.91 11.63
C SER A 470 12.58 15.79 12.78
N LEU A 471 13.02 15.18 13.88
CA LEU A 471 13.59 15.89 15.03
C LEU A 471 15.12 15.99 14.98
N GLY A 472 15.77 15.35 14.00
CA GLY A 472 17.22 15.26 13.94
C GLY A 472 17.82 14.61 15.19
N ARG A 473 17.27 13.46 15.62
CA ARG A 473 17.72 12.72 16.81
C ARG A 473 17.93 11.24 16.55
N LEU A 474 18.90 10.67 17.24
CA LEU A 474 19.12 9.23 17.32
C LEU A 474 18.76 8.72 18.71
N TYR A 475 17.92 7.69 18.77
CA TYR A 475 17.58 6.95 19.98
C TYR A 475 18.39 5.67 20.04
N PHE A 476 18.78 5.24 21.24
CA PHE A 476 19.52 4.00 21.41
C PHE A 476 19.35 3.39 22.80
N THR A 477 19.45 2.06 22.86
CA THR A 477 19.26 1.28 24.08
C THR A 477 20.58 0.90 24.73
N ARG A 478 20.58 0.91 26.07
CA ARG A 478 21.70 0.46 26.91
C ARG A 478 21.25 -0.50 27.99
N LEU A 479 22.22 -1.13 28.66
CA LEU A 479 22.00 -2.00 29.83
C LEU A 479 21.15 -1.34 30.94
N ASN A 480 21.20 -0.01 31.07
CA ASN A 480 20.54 0.75 32.15
C ASN A 480 19.33 1.60 31.68
N GLY A 481 18.97 1.56 30.39
CA GLY A 481 17.79 2.28 29.88
C GLY A 481 17.95 2.83 28.47
N LEU A 482 16.99 3.67 28.10
CA LEU A 482 16.92 4.36 26.81
C LEU A 482 17.63 5.72 26.87
N TYR A 483 18.29 6.09 25.77
CA TYR A 483 18.96 7.37 25.58
C TYR A 483 18.61 7.96 24.22
N PHE A 484 18.81 9.27 24.08
CA PHE A 484 18.77 9.94 22.77
C PHE A 484 19.77 11.09 22.68
N VAL A 485 20.21 11.38 21.46
CA VAL A 485 21.21 12.41 21.14
C VAL A 485 20.82 13.11 19.83
N GLY A 486 21.25 14.36 19.64
CA GLY A 486 21.15 15.04 18.35
C GLY A 486 22.06 14.38 17.30
N LEU A 487 21.71 14.48 16.03
CA LEU A 487 22.54 13.93 14.94
C LEU A 487 23.90 14.64 14.79
N ASP A 488 24.06 15.81 15.42
CA ASP A 488 25.32 16.54 15.57
C ASP A 488 26.19 16.05 16.75
N GLY A 489 25.69 15.10 17.54
CA GLY A 489 26.33 14.61 18.77
C GLY A 489 25.99 15.43 20.02
N GLY A 490 25.23 16.52 19.87
CA GLY A 490 24.81 17.38 20.97
C GLY A 490 23.62 16.84 21.75
N ASN A 491 23.33 17.44 22.91
CA ASN A 491 22.09 17.22 23.68
C ASN A 491 21.80 15.75 24.06
N LEU A 492 22.84 14.98 24.39
CA LEU A 492 22.68 13.62 24.93
C LEU A 492 21.84 13.62 26.22
N LYS A 493 20.74 12.86 26.23
CA LYS A 493 19.83 12.69 27.37
C LYS A 493 19.60 11.20 27.70
N GLY A 494 19.43 10.90 28.98
CA GLY A 494 19.22 9.54 29.54
C GLY A 494 20.12 9.26 30.76
N PRO A 495 20.01 8.07 31.40
CA PRO A 495 19.10 6.98 31.04
C PRO A 495 17.66 7.29 31.42
N ILE A 496 16.72 6.91 30.54
CA ILE A 496 15.31 6.74 30.88
C ILE A 496 15.15 5.25 31.25
N THR A 497 14.94 4.97 32.53
CA THR A 497 14.86 3.61 33.05
C THR A 497 13.40 3.14 33.14
N PRO A 498 13.02 2.03 32.46
CA PRO A 498 11.68 1.48 32.55
C PRO A 498 11.34 0.98 33.97
N PRO A 499 10.07 1.09 34.40
CA PRO A 499 9.59 0.44 35.62
C PRO A 499 9.82 -1.07 35.56
N GLY A 500 10.35 -1.66 36.65
CA GLY A 500 10.65 -3.10 36.74
C GLY A 500 12.07 -3.50 36.30
N GLY A 501 12.86 -2.59 35.73
CA GLY A 501 14.21 -2.88 35.27
C GLY A 501 14.26 -3.82 34.06
N GLY A 502 15.48 -4.19 33.64
CA GLY A 502 15.71 -5.11 32.53
C GLY A 502 16.63 -4.55 31.44
N ILE A 503 17.26 -5.45 30.68
CA ILE A 503 18.16 -5.08 29.58
C ILE A 503 17.32 -4.87 28.31
N LEU A 504 17.34 -3.63 27.80
CA LEU A 504 16.71 -3.26 26.55
C LEU A 504 17.52 -3.79 25.35
N ARG A 505 16.84 -4.30 24.33
CA ARG A 505 17.47 -4.87 23.11
C ARG A 505 17.34 -3.91 21.93
N HIS A 506 16.45 -4.18 20.97
CA HIS A 506 16.24 -3.32 19.81
C HIS A 506 15.10 -2.33 20.09
N LEU A 507 15.08 -1.25 19.31
CA LEU A 507 14.06 -0.21 19.40
C LEU A 507 13.71 0.30 18.00
N VAL A 508 12.54 0.91 17.89
CA VAL A 508 12.05 1.59 16.69
C VAL A 508 11.30 2.86 17.09
N VAL A 509 11.34 3.88 16.25
CA VAL A 509 10.68 5.16 16.48
C VAL A 509 9.49 5.32 15.53
N ASP A 510 8.32 5.57 16.09
CA ASP A 510 7.13 6.00 15.37
C ASP A 510 7.08 7.53 15.35
N GLU A 511 7.58 8.13 14.27
CA GLU A 511 7.58 9.59 14.12
C GLU A 511 6.15 10.16 14.07
N ILE A 512 5.20 9.44 13.51
CA ILE A 512 3.82 9.93 13.34
C ILE A 512 3.05 9.85 14.66
N GLY A 513 3.14 8.71 15.36
CA GLY A 513 2.53 8.54 16.67
C GLY A 513 3.28 9.22 17.80
N GLN A 514 4.47 9.79 17.52
CA GLN A 514 5.34 10.43 18.51
C GLN A 514 5.71 9.48 19.66
N ARG A 515 6.05 8.22 19.34
CA ARG A 515 6.41 7.18 20.31
C ARG A 515 7.68 6.44 19.92
N VAL A 516 8.32 5.83 20.91
CA VAL A 516 9.43 4.88 20.74
C VAL A 516 9.04 3.56 21.37
N TYR A 517 9.30 2.45 20.67
CA TYR A 517 9.00 1.08 21.10
C TYR A 517 10.30 0.29 21.23
N TRP A 518 10.37 -0.64 22.19
CA TRP A 518 11.55 -1.48 22.37
C TRP A 518 11.22 -2.86 22.93
N THR A 519 12.11 -3.81 22.65
CA THR A 519 12.08 -5.17 23.20
C THR A 519 12.94 -5.27 24.47
N ASN A 520 12.51 -6.10 25.42
CA ASN A 520 13.14 -6.26 26.73
C ASN A 520 13.48 -7.74 27.02
N GLN A 521 14.61 -8.01 27.67
CA GLN A 521 14.98 -9.35 28.18
C GLN A 521 14.00 -9.93 29.21
N SER A 522 13.17 -9.11 29.83
CA SER A 522 12.07 -9.56 30.71
C SER A 522 10.83 -10.02 29.94
N ASN A 523 10.96 -10.36 28.66
CA ASN A 523 9.89 -10.84 27.78
C ASN A 523 8.71 -9.87 27.66
N LYS A 524 9.05 -8.60 27.40
CA LYS A 524 8.08 -7.52 27.18
C LYS A 524 8.46 -6.69 25.97
N ILE A 525 7.45 -6.12 25.33
CA ILE A 525 7.59 -4.96 24.47
C ILE A 525 7.00 -3.77 25.23
N GLN A 526 7.72 -2.66 25.27
CA GLN A 526 7.28 -1.46 25.96
C GLN A 526 7.39 -0.26 25.02
N SER A 527 6.68 0.81 25.35
CA SER A 527 6.73 2.06 24.61
C SER A 527 6.78 3.27 25.53
N ALA A 528 7.24 4.40 25.00
CA ALA A 528 7.25 5.70 25.65
C ALA A 528 7.01 6.81 24.63
N ASN A 529 6.73 8.01 25.12
CA ASN A 529 6.82 9.23 24.33
C ASN A 529 8.27 9.47 23.88
N LEU A 530 8.46 10.26 22.81
CA LEU A 530 9.80 10.59 22.28
C LEU A 530 10.71 11.31 23.29
N ASP A 531 10.16 11.94 24.34
CA ASP A 531 10.95 12.54 25.42
C ASP A 531 11.34 11.55 26.54
N GLY A 532 10.90 10.30 26.44
CA GLY A 532 11.10 9.24 27.44
C GLY A 532 10.03 9.15 28.52
N THR A 533 8.99 9.99 28.47
CA THR A 533 7.89 9.96 29.44
C THR A 533 6.82 8.91 29.06
N GLN A 534 5.89 8.65 29.98
CA GLN A 534 4.75 7.73 29.76
C GLN A 534 5.16 6.33 29.28
N ILE A 535 6.05 5.70 30.04
CA ILE A 535 6.46 4.31 29.78
C ILE A 535 5.27 3.39 30.04
N THR A 536 4.90 2.59 29.04
CA THR A 536 3.79 1.64 29.09
C THR A 536 4.23 0.26 28.65
N ASP A 537 3.78 -0.78 29.34
CA ASP A 537 3.88 -2.17 28.88
C ASP A 537 2.93 -2.38 27.70
N PHE A 538 3.49 -2.56 26.50
CA PHE A 538 2.75 -2.64 25.25
C PHE A 538 2.31 -4.08 24.94
N VAL A 539 3.23 -5.05 25.05
CA VAL A 539 2.93 -6.50 24.97
C VAL A 539 3.60 -7.20 26.15
N THR A 540 2.82 -8.01 26.88
CA THR A 540 3.25 -8.70 28.11
C THR A 540 3.00 -10.20 28.12
N THR A 541 2.31 -10.72 27.11
CA THR A 541 1.93 -12.15 26.99
C THR A 541 2.37 -12.70 25.65
N GLY A 542 2.61 -14.01 25.55
CA GLY A 542 2.99 -14.65 24.29
C GLY A 542 4.39 -14.28 23.78
N LEU A 543 5.28 -13.84 24.68
CA LEU A 543 6.67 -13.50 24.40
C LEU A 543 7.59 -14.44 25.18
N ALA A 544 8.56 -15.05 24.50
CA ALA A 544 9.55 -15.93 25.11
C ALA A 544 10.96 -15.34 25.02
N LYS A 545 11.30 -14.68 23.90
CA LYS A 545 12.58 -13.99 23.71
C LYS A 545 12.51 -12.96 22.56
N PRO A 546 11.75 -11.85 22.74
CA PRO A 546 11.65 -10.81 21.73
C PRO A 546 13.01 -10.16 21.47
N SER A 547 13.36 -9.94 20.21
CA SER A 547 14.67 -9.38 19.82
C SER A 547 14.54 -8.18 18.89
N GLY A 548 14.47 -8.38 17.58
CA GLY A 548 14.31 -7.33 16.58
C GLY A 548 12.89 -6.76 16.60
N ILE A 549 12.77 -5.49 16.18
CA ILE A 549 11.50 -4.76 16.18
C ILE A 549 11.51 -3.77 15.03
N ALA A 550 10.39 -3.67 14.32
CA ALA A 550 10.20 -2.78 13.17
C ALA A 550 8.77 -2.23 13.17
N LEU A 551 8.59 -1.07 12.52
CA LEU A 551 7.28 -0.50 12.23
C LEU A 551 6.96 -0.72 10.76
N GLY A 552 5.71 -1.04 10.48
CA GLY A 552 5.19 -1.16 9.13
C GLY A 552 3.72 -0.75 9.06
N ARG A 553 3.21 -0.56 7.85
CA ARG A 553 1.77 -0.46 7.57
C ARG A 553 1.35 -1.69 6.81
N GLU A 554 0.39 -2.45 7.35
CA GLU A 554 -0.26 -3.49 6.57
C GLU A 554 -1.28 -2.81 5.66
N ASN A 555 -0.99 -2.69 4.36
CA ASN A 555 -2.07 -2.47 3.42
C ASN A 555 -2.87 -3.78 3.36
N ILE A 556 -4.06 -3.80 3.99
CA ILE A 556 -4.98 -4.96 3.99
C ILE A 556 -5.43 -5.32 2.55
N GLN A 557 -5.00 -4.56 1.54
CA GLN A 557 -4.96 -5.01 0.15
C GLN A 557 -3.66 -4.50 -0.47
N SER A 558 -2.64 -5.35 -0.61
CA SER A 558 -1.71 -5.18 -1.72
C SER A 558 -2.58 -5.21 -2.98
N LYS A 559 -2.90 -4.02 -3.51
CA LYS A 559 -3.69 -3.92 -4.72
C LYS A 559 -2.91 -4.67 -5.79
N GLU A 560 -3.53 -5.71 -6.35
CA GLU A 560 -2.94 -6.47 -7.46
C GLU A 560 -2.43 -5.47 -8.50
N GLU A 561 -1.13 -5.52 -8.80
CA GLU A 561 -0.54 -4.65 -9.82
C GLU A 561 -0.74 -5.30 -11.19
N ILE A 562 -1.39 -4.55 -12.08
CA ILE A 562 -1.63 -4.96 -13.46
C ILE A 562 -0.69 -4.17 -14.34
N LEU A 563 0.28 -4.85 -14.94
CA LEU A 563 1.08 -4.26 -16.01
C LEU A 563 0.21 -4.12 -17.26
N VAL A 564 0.13 -2.90 -17.79
CA VAL A 564 -0.66 -2.54 -18.97
C VAL A 564 0.31 -2.10 -20.05
N SER A 565 0.46 -2.91 -21.09
CA SER A 565 1.23 -2.57 -22.30
C SER A 565 0.27 -2.32 -23.47
N ASP A 566 0.79 -1.84 -24.60
CA ASP A 566 -0.01 -1.72 -25.81
C ASP A 566 -0.70 -3.05 -26.19
N HIS A 567 -1.91 -2.95 -26.72
CA HIS A 567 -2.82 -4.07 -27.06
C HIS A 567 -3.31 -4.96 -25.88
N THR A 568 -3.10 -4.55 -24.62
CA THR A 568 -3.67 -5.29 -23.48
C THR A 568 -5.16 -5.01 -23.29
N GLY A 569 -5.98 -5.95 -23.77
CA GLY A 569 -7.44 -5.83 -23.72
C GLY A 569 -8.00 -4.99 -24.88
N ARG A 570 -9.16 -5.39 -25.40
CA ARG A 570 -9.90 -4.70 -26.48
C ARG A 570 -11.39 -4.76 -26.20
N GLY A 571 -12.16 -3.92 -26.86
CA GLY A 571 -13.58 -3.70 -26.60
C GLY A 571 -13.77 -2.91 -25.31
N TYR A 572 -14.59 -3.42 -24.40
CA TYR A 572 -14.87 -2.77 -23.12
C TYR A 572 -13.94 -3.28 -22.02
N ILE A 573 -13.08 -2.39 -21.51
CA ILE A 573 -12.11 -2.67 -20.44
C ILE A 573 -12.53 -1.91 -19.19
N GLN A 574 -12.53 -2.58 -18.04
CA GLN A 574 -12.85 -1.95 -16.76
C GLN A 574 -11.66 -2.02 -15.81
N TRP A 575 -11.21 -0.86 -15.35
CA TRP A 575 -10.20 -0.71 -14.29
C TRP A 575 -10.87 -0.41 -12.95
N THR A 576 -10.48 -1.15 -11.91
CA THR A 576 -11.13 -1.15 -10.60
C THR A 576 -10.21 -0.66 -9.48
N LYS A 577 -10.80 -0.04 -8.45
CA LYS A 577 -10.03 0.64 -7.40
C LYS A 577 -9.23 -0.28 -6.49
N ASN A 578 -9.51 -1.58 -6.49
CA ASN A 578 -8.79 -2.59 -5.72
C ASN A 578 -7.52 -3.10 -6.42
N LYS A 579 -7.23 -2.61 -7.63
CA LYS A 579 -6.00 -2.88 -8.38
C LYS A 579 -5.21 -1.60 -8.59
N SER A 580 -3.93 -1.74 -8.92
CA SER A 580 -3.07 -0.64 -9.37
C SER A 580 -2.62 -0.93 -10.79
N TYR A 581 -2.86 -0.02 -11.73
CA TYR A 581 -2.54 -0.23 -13.14
C TYR A 581 -1.24 0.47 -13.49
N ILE A 582 -0.27 -0.27 -14.04
CA ILE A 582 1.08 0.21 -14.32
C ILE A 582 1.25 0.30 -15.84
N LEU A 583 1.27 1.51 -16.39
CA LEU A 583 1.46 1.76 -17.83
C LEU A 583 2.92 1.52 -18.20
N ASP A 584 3.16 0.60 -19.14
CA ASP A 584 4.48 0.24 -19.65
C ASP A 584 4.65 0.70 -21.10
N GLY A 585 5.20 1.90 -21.28
CA GLY A 585 5.23 2.58 -22.58
C GLY A 585 3.89 3.23 -22.96
N PRO A 586 3.73 3.61 -24.24
CA PRO A 586 2.46 4.13 -24.76
C PRO A 586 1.37 3.05 -24.77
N VAL A 587 0.22 3.34 -24.18
CA VAL A 587 -0.96 2.47 -24.16
C VAL A 587 -2.08 3.16 -24.92
N PHE A 588 -2.55 2.55 -26.01
CA PHE A 588 -3.62 3.10 -26.83
C PHE A 588 -4.98 2.49 -26.46
N ILE A 589 -6.00 3.35 -26.38
CA ILE A 589 -7.41 2.97 -26.46
C ILE A 589 -7.81 3.22 -27.91
N GLU A 590 -7.94 2.13 -28.68
CA GLU A 590 -8.13 2.18 -30.13
C GLU A 590 -9.59 2.52 -30.52
N ALA A 591 -9.81 2.76 -31.80
CA ALA A 591 -11.14 3.04 -32.34
C ALA A 591 -12.12 1.89 -32.03
N GLY A 592 -13.26 2.23 -31.43
CA GLY A 592 -14.28 1.25 -31.01
C GLY A 592 -14.05 0.64 -29.61
N ASP A 593 -12.89 0.86 -28.99
CA ASP A 593 -12.60 0.41 -27.63
C ASP A 593 -13.07 1.44 -26.60
N THR A 594 -13.43 0.95 -25.41
CA THR A 594 -13.83 1.76 -24.26
C THR A 594 -13.03 1.36 -23.03
N LEU A 595 -12.33 2.32 -22.43
CA LEU A 595 -11.73 2.16 -21.11
C LEU A 595 -12.59 2.85 -20.04
N ALA A 596 -13.18 2.07 -19.14
CA ALA A 596 -13.89 2.56 -17.98
C ALA A 596 -13.03 2.44 -16.71
N ILE A 597 -12.85 3.55 -15.99
CA ILE A 597 -12.03 3.62 -14.77
C ILE A 597 -12.93 3.93 -13.58
N GLU A 598 -12.96 3.04 -12.59
CA GLU A 598 -13.71 3.21 -11.34
C GLU A 598 -13.12 4.34 -10.49
N ALA A 599 -13.98 5.10 -9.80
CA ALA A 599 -13.58 6.08 -8.80
C ALA A 599 -12.62 5.50 -7.73
N GLY A 600 -11.55 6.21 -7.41
CA GLY A 600 -10.52 5.78 -6.45
C GLY A 600 -9.44 4.87 -7.05
N THR A 601 -9.48 4.60 -8.36
CA THR A 601 -8.44 3.83 -9.05
C THR A 601 -7.15 4.65 -9.18
N VAL A 602 -6.00 3.98 -9.00
CA VAL A 602 -4.67 4.55 -9.17
C VAL A 602 -4.01 3.94 -10.39
N ILE A 603 -3.48 4.81 -11.25
CA ILE A 603 -2.79 4.47 -12.48
C ILE A 603 -1.39 5.09 -12.43
N ARG A 604 -0.36 4.31 -12.76
CA ARG A 604 1.04 4.70 -12.61
C ARG A 604 1.80 4.55 -13.91
N GLY A 605 2.50 5.58 -14.34
CA GLY A 605 3.53 5.48 -15.38
C GLY A 605 4.79 4.82 -14.83
N ARG A 606 5.22 3.72 -15.47
CA ARG A 606 6.45 2.98 -15.12
C ARG A 606 7.73 3.76 -15.45
N SER A 607 7.71 4.55 -16.52
CA SER A 607 8.87 5.31 -17.00
C SER A 607 8.45 6.63 -17.65
N LYS A 608 9.45 7.46 -18.04
CA LYS A 608 9.21 8.69 -18.79
C LYS A 608 8.49 8.46 -20.14
N TYR A 609 8.58 7.24 -20.69
CA TYR A 609 7.93 6.86 -21.95
C TYR A 609 6.50 6.32 -21.76
N SER A 610 6.02 6.18 -20.52
CA SER A 610 4.68 5.68 -20.23
C SER A 610 3.63 6.76 -20.51
N ALA A 611 2.60 6.41 -21.26
CA ALA A 611 1.53 7.32 -21.66
C ALA A 611 0.20 6.58 -21.83
N LEU A 612 -0.93 7.26 -21.62
CA LEU A 612 -2.25 6.78 -22.00
C LEU A 612 -2.78 7.64 -23.16
N ILE A 613 -3.07 7.01 -24.30
CA ILE A 613 -3.53 7.68 -25.51
C ILE A 613 -4.91 7.15 -25.88
N VAL A 614 -5.92 8.02 -25.85
CA VAL A 614 -7.21 7.74 -26.47
C VAL A 614 -7.07 8.08 -27.94
N ALA A 615 -6.96 7.06 -28.79
CA ALA A 615 -6.89 7.27 -30.22
C ALA A 615 -8.26 7.73 -30.76
N ARG A 616 -8.24 8.32 -31.95
CA ARG A 616 -9.44 8.75 -32.66
C ARG A 616 -10.49 7.63 -32.75
N GLY A 617 -11.69 7.88 -32.20
CA GLY A 617 -12.78 6.90 -32.13
C GLY A 617 -12.73 5.92 -30.95
N GLY A 618 -11.70 6.00 -30.09
CA GLY A 618 -11.69 5.34 -28.78
C GLY A 618 -12.43 6.18 -27.74
N TYR A 619 -12.85 5.54 -26.64
CA TYR A 619 -13.66 6.19 -25.61
C TYR A 619 -13.09 6.01 -24.20
N LEU A 620 -12.80 7.11 -23.50
CA LEU A 620 -12.37 7.09 -22.11
C LEU A 620 -13.51 7.45 -21.16
N LYS A 621 -13.80 6.60 -20.18
CA LYS A 621 -14.79 6.85 -19.12
C LYS A 621 -14.10 6.85 -17.75
N ALA A 622 -13.54 7.99 -17.35
CA ALA A 622 -12.87 8.19 -16.07
C ALA A 622 -13.75 9.02 -15.12
N LEU A 623 -14.58 8.33 -14.31
CA LEU A 623 -15.55 8.95 -13.42
C LEU A 623 -15.13 8.82 -11.95
N GLY A 624 -14.29 9.74 -11.48
CA GLY A 624 -13.94 9.90 -10.07
C GLY A 624 -15.04 10.59 -9.26
N THR A 625 -14.78 10.76 -7.96
CA THR A 625 -15.62 11.56 -7.05
C THR A 625 -14.76 12.42 -6.12
N PRO A 626 -15.31 13.46 -5.46
CA PRO A 626 -14.56 14.24 -4.49
C PRO A 626 -13.88 13.39 -3.40
N ALA A 627 -14.56 12.35 -2.92
CA ALA A 627 -14.04 11.45 -1.89
C ALA A 627 -13.07 10.39 -2.44
N HIS A 628 -13.23 10.00 -3.70
CA HIS A 628 -12.46 8.94 -4.36
C HIS A 628 -12.05 9.41 -5.77
N PRO A 629 -11.09 10.34 -5.88
CA PRO A 629 -10.59 10.77 -7.18
C PRO A 629 -9.87 9.62 -7.89
N ILE A 630 -9.85 9.69 -9.23
CA ILE A 630 -8.93 8.86 -10.02
C ILE A 630 -7.57 9.55 -10.02
N ILE A 631 -6.50 8.81 -9.75
CA ILE A 631 -5.14 9.37 -9.68
C ILE A 631 -4.28 8.75 -10.77
N PHE A 632 -3.80 9.57 -11.68
CA PHE A 632 -2.74 9.24 -12.62
C PHE A 632 -1.42 9.84 -12.13
N THR A 633 -0.40 9.00 -11.96
CA THR A 633 0.87 9.43 -11.37
C THR A 633 2.04 8.58 -11.86
N THR A 634 3.22 8.72 -11.27
CA THR A 634 4.38 7.86 -11.54
C THR A 634 4.47 6.71 -10.52
N TYR A 635 5.14 5.61 -10.89
CA TYR A 635 5.48 4.52 -9.99
C TYR A 635 6.28 4.98 -8.74
N GLN A 636 6.90 6.17 -8.80
CA GLN A 636 7.64 6.76 -7.69
C GLN A 636 6.79 7.58 -6.70
N ASP A 637 5.51 7.81 -7.00
CA ASP A 637 4.62 8.63 -6.15
C ASP A 637 4.11 7.84 -4.95
N ASP A 638 4.51 8.30 -3.75
CA ASP A 638 4.05 7.75 -2.48
C ASP A 638 2.72 8.42 -2.07
N LEU A 639 1.62 7.76 -2.41
CA LEU A 639 0.27 8.23 -2.11
C LEU A 639 -0.10 8.14 -0.61
N ASP A 640 0.69 7.39 0.18
CA ASP A 640 0.46 7.16 1.61
C ASP A 640 1.22 8.18 2.50
N HIS A 641 2.16 8.92 1.90
CA HIS A 641 2.93 9.99 2.54
C HIS A 641 2.52 11.38 2.04
N GLN A 642 1.28 11.78 2.34
CA GLN A 642 0.65 13.04 1.91
C GLN A 642 1.34 14.33 2.41
N GLU A 643 2.36 14.25 3.25
CA GLU A 643 3.12 15.43 3.71
C GLU A 643 4.38 15.70 2.88
N ASP A 644 4.75 14.83 1.94
CA ASP A 644 6.01 14.95 1.19
C ASP A 644 5.77 14.63 -0.28
N LEU A 645 5.36 15.63 -1.07
CA LEU A 645 5.49 15.48 -2.51
C LEU A 645 6.94 15.73 -2.91
N PRO A 646 7.54 14.84 -3.69
CA PRO A 646 8.81 15.13 -4.33
C PRO A 646 8.70 16.34 -5.28
N THR A 647 9.78 17.12 -5.39
CA THR A 647 9.84 18.30 -6.28
C THR A 647 10.23 17.97 -7.72
N PHE A 648 10.07 16.73 -8.16
CA PHE A 648 10.44 16.31 -9.52
C PHE A 648 9.23 16.25 -10.45
N ALA A 649 9.42 16.67 -11.70
CA ALA A 649 8.43 16.62 -12.78
C ALA A 649 8.89 15.62 -13.87
N GLY A 650 8.02 15.28 -14.83
CA GLY A 650 8.44 14.55 -16.03
C GLY A 650 8.86 13.10 -15.77
N ARG A 651 8.16 12.40 -14.88
CA ARG A 651 8.43 10.98 -14.58
C ARG A 651 7.66 10.01 -15.47
N TRP A 652 6.67 10.52 -16.19
CA TRP A 652 5.89 9.83 -17.24
C TRP A 652 5.29 10.87 -18.17
N SER A 653 4.79 10.46 -19.34
CA SER A 653 4.46 11.41 -20.40
C SER A 653 3.14 12.15 -20.14
N GLY A 654 2.09 11.41 -19.79
CA GLY A 654 0.78 11.99 -19.48
C GLY A 654 -0.36 11.27 -20.20
N ILE A 655 -1.45 12.01 -20.39
CA ILE A 655 -2.67 11.54 -21.05
C ILE A 655 -2.92 12.39 -22.29
N ALA A 656 -3.17 11.73 -23.42
CA ALA A 656 -3.62 12.38 -24.65
C ALA A 656 -4.98 11.84 -25.08
N ILE A 657 -5.92 12.73 -25.40
CA ILE A 657 -7.21 12.39 -26.01
C ILE A 657 -7.23 12.96 -27.42
N LEU A 658 -7.36 12.08 -28.41
CA LEU A 658 -7.32 12.40 -29.83
C LEU A 658 -8.72 12.21 -30.40
N GLY A 659 -9.33 13.31 -30.83
CA GLY A 659 -10.69 13.31 -31.37
C GLY A 659 -10.76 13.58 -32.88
N GLN A 660 -11.99 13.74 -33.35
CA GLN A 660 -12.35 13.97 -34.76
C GLN A 660 -12.77 15.41 -35.07
N ALA A 661 -12.75 16.31 -34.09
CA ALA A 661 -13.16 17.69 -34.27
C ALA A 661 -12.17 18.50 -35.10
N ARG A 662 -12.66 19.59 -35.67
CA ARG A 662 -11.97 20.36 -36.70
C ARG A 662 -10.66 20.96 -36.22
N LEU A 663 -9.66 20.96 -37.10
CA LEU A 663 -8.41 21.69 -36.96
C LEU A 663 -8.35 22.81 -37.98
N ASN A 664 -7.42 23.75 -37.81
CA ASN A 664 -7.16 24.77 -38.82
C ASN A 664 -5.88 24.52 -39.64
N SER A 665 -5.30 23.32 -39.53
CA SER A 665 -4.19 22.85 -40.37
C SER A 665 -4.67 22.44 -41.76
N LEU A 666 -3.76 22.35 -42.74
CA LEU A 666 -4.02 21.73 -44.04
C LEU A 666 -3.09 20.54 -44.30
N PRO A 667 -3.61 19.31 -44.51
CA PRO A 667 -5.03 18.93 -44.37
C PRO A 667 -5.54 19.14 -42.93
N GLU A 668 -6.87 19.11 -42.69
CA GLU A 668 -7.49 19.33 -41.36
C GLU A 668 -7.26 18.15 -40.38
N GLN A 669 -6.10 17.52 -40.50
CA GLN A 669 -5.59 16.40 -39.72
C GLN A 669 -4.16 16.72 -39.30
N SER A 670 -3.80 16.33 -38.08
CA SER A 670 -2.46 16.49 -37.54
C SER A 670 -2.04 15.22 -36.79
N HIS A 671 -0.80 15.19 -36.34
CA HIS A 671 -0.17 14.03 -35.70
C HIS A 671 0.61 14.48 -34.46
N LEU A 672 0.61 13.65 -33.42
CA LEU A 672 1.38 13.94 -32.22
C LEU A 672 2.88 13.86 -32.54
N SER A 673 3.57 15.00 -32.52
CA SER A 673 5.02 15.12 -32.81
C SER A 673 5.93 14.25 -31.93
N SER A 674 5.42 13.71 -30.83
CA SER A 674 6.12 12.79 -29.94
C SER A 674 6.11 11.33 -30.42
N PHE A 675 5.41 11.02 -31.51
CA PHE A 675 5.34 9.70 -32.10
C PHE A 675 5.94 9.69 -33.51
N PRO A 676 6.42 8.54 -34.00
CA PRO A 676 6.77 8.36 -35.41
C PRO A 676 5.60 8.66 -36.34
N GLU A 677 5.84 9.27 -37.51
CA GLU A 677 4.79 9.64 -38.48
C GLU A 677 3.96 8.43 -38.98
N ASP A 678 4.54 7.23 -38.95
CA ASP A 678 3.88 5.98 -39.32
C ASP A 678 2.99 5.39 -38.21
N GLU A 679 3.03 5.93 -36.98
CA GLU A 679 2.08 5.58 -35.92
C GLU A 679 0.74 6.28 -36.17
N VAL A 680 -0.12 5.63 -36.96
CA VAL A 680 -1.42 6.16 -37.39
C VAL A 680 -2.39 6.40 -36.23
N ARG A 681 -2.24 5.71 -35.09
CA ARG A 681 -3.12 5.87 -33.92
C ARG A 681 -2.88 7.19 -33.18
N ALA A 682 -1.76 7.87 -33.46
CA ALA A 682 -1.41 9.17 -32.91
C ALA A 682 -1.91 10.36 -33.77
N ARG A 683 -2.79 10.11 -34.76
CA ARG A 683 -3.47 11.13 -35.56
C ARG A 683 -4.72 11.67 -34.86
N TYR A 684 -5.01 12.95 -35.07
CA TYR A 684 -6.22 13.64 -34.60
C TYR A 684 -6.73 14.60 -35.67
N GLY A 685 -7.98 15.04 -35.54
CA GLY A 685 -8.68 15.83 -36.57
C GLY A 685 -9.42 14.95 -37.58
N ALA A 686 -9.73 15.51 -38.75
CA ALA A 686 -10.59 14.92 -39.77
C ALA A 686 -10.15 13.50 -40.20
N GLN A 687 -11.11 12.62 -40.48
CA GLN A 687 -10.85 11.23 -40.93
C GLN A 687 -10.02 11.16 -42.22
N ASP A 688 -9.30 10.04 -42.38
CA ASP A 688 -8.60 9.76 -43.63
C ASP A 688 -9.63 9.55 -44.75
N LEU A 689 -9.29 10.02 -45.96
CA LEU A 689 -10.15 9.89 -47.14
C LEU A 689 -10.54 8.42 -47.38
N ASP A 690 -11.78 8.19 -47.82
CA ASP A 690 -12.20 6.89 -48.35
C ASP A 690 -11.43 6.53 -49.65
N GLU A 691 -11.55 5.28 -50.12
CA GLU A 691 -10.88 4.81 -51.35
C GLU A 691 -11.19 5.66 -52.59
N ASP A 692 -12.29 6.44 -52.54
CA ASP A 692 -12.76 7.33 -53.60
C ASP A 692 -12.28 8.80 -53.45
N GLY A 693 -11.60 9.15 -52.36
CA GLY A 693 -10.92 10.44 -52.18
C GLY A 693 -11.82 11.64 -51.95
N LEU A 694 -13.05 11.46 -51.43
CA LEU A 694 -14.10 12.50 -51.53
C LEU A 694 -14.51 13.21 -50.25
N PHE A 695 -14.08 12.79 -49.05
CA PHE A 695 -14.47 13.49 -47.81
C PHE A 695 -13.38 13.50 -46.72
N GLU A 696 -12.84 14.68 -46.41
CA GLU A 696 -12.35 15.00 -45.06
C GLU A 696 -13.62 15.29 -44.21
N THR A 697 -14.06 14.36 -43.35
CA THR A 697 -15.13 14.64 -42.39
C THR A 697 -14.55 14.80 -41.00
N TYR A 698 -14.60 16.02 -40.46
CA TYR A 698 -14.46 16.29 -39.03
C TYR A 698 -15.83 16.22 -38.33
N ASP A 699 -15.81 16.06 -37.00
CA ASP A 699 -16.98 16.11 -36.13
C ASP A 699 -16.72 17.03 -34.93
N ASP A 700 -17.20 18.28 -35.02
CA ASP A 700 -17.13 19.24 -33.91
C ASP A 700 -17.97 18.80 -32.70
N GLN A 701 -18.79 17.76 -32.83
CA GLN A 701 -19.55 17.14 -31.76
C GLN A 701 -19.00 15.76 -31.36
N ASP A 702 -17.74 15.47 -31.69
CA ASP A 702 -17.06 14.23 -31.29
C ASP A 702 -17.11 14.03 -29.76
N GLY A 703 -17.44 12.80 -29.36
CA GLY A 703 -17.56 12.37 -27.98
C GLY A 703 -16.48 11.37 -27.62
N SER A 704 -15.27 11.84 -27.35
CA SER A 704 -14.08 11.01 -27.08
C SER A 704 -14.00 10.50 -25.63
N GLY A 705 -14.94 10.91 -24.76
CA GLY A 705 -15.02 10.40 -23.40
C GLY A 705 -15.61 11.35 -22.35
N VAL A 706 -15.47 10.92 -21.09
CA VAL A 706 -15.79 11.70 -19.89
C VAL A 706 -14.65 11.56 -18.89
N MET A 707 -14.13 12.68 -18.41
CA MET A 707 -13.18 12.75 -17.30
C MET A 707 -13.75 13.64 -16.20
N ARG A 708 -13.95 13.07 -15.01
CA ARG A 708 -14.43 13.80 -13.83
C ARG A 708 -13.65 13.46 -12.56
N TYR A 709 -13.25 14.46 -11.77
CA TYR A 709 -12.48 14.30 -10.53
C TYR A 709 -11.21 13.45 -10.72
N VAL A 710 -10.34 13.92 -11.62
CA VAL A 710 -9.09 13.25 -11.99
C VAL A 710 -7.89 14.10 -11.57
N SER A 711 -6.91 13.51 -10.87
CA SER A 711 -5.65 14.15 -10.48
C SER A 711 -4.50 13.53 -11.28
N ILE A 712 -3.83 14.33 -12.10
CA ILE A 712 -2.69 13.97 -12.95
C ILE A 712 -1.43 14.61 -12.34
N ARG A 713 -0.42 13.80 -12.00
CA ARG A 713 0.74 14.26 -11.24
C ARG A 713 2.05 13.84 -11.89
N PHE A 714 3.05 14.72 -11.83
CA PHE A 714 4.44 14.43 -12.22
C PHE A 714 4.61 13.97 -13.69
N ALA A 715 3.66 14.36 -14.54
CA ALA A 715 3.63 14.01 -15.96
C ALA A 715 4.44 15.02 -16.80
N GLY A 716 4.23 15.03 -18.12
CA GLY A 716 4.84 15.97 -19.05
C GLY A 716 6.23 15.57 -19.54
N ALA A 717 6.61 14.30 -19.39
CA ALA A 717 7.90 13.81 -19.87
C ALA A 717 7.92 13.62 -21.40
N GLU A 718 9.09 13.87 -22.00
CA GLU A 718 9.33 13.68 -23.43
C GLU A 718 9.39 12.20 -23.83
N LEU A 719 8.60 11.81 -24.86
CA LEU A 719 8.67 10.46 -25.47
C LEU A 719 9.84 10.33 -26.47
N THR A 720 10.28 11.43 -27.07
CA THR A 720 11.37 11.53 -28.06
C THR A 720 12.20 12.81 -27.82
N ASP A 721 13.36 12.97 -28.48
CA ASP A 721 14.28 14.10 -28.27
C ASP A 721 13.80 15.46 -28.89
N THR A 722 12.51 15.61 -29.22
CA THR A 722 11.90 16.81 -29.85
C THR A 722 10.46 17.05 -29.37
N PRO A 723 9.96 18.30 -29.34
CA PRO A 723 9.70 19.07 -28.11
C PRO A 723 8.61 18.50 -27.15
N ARG A 724 8.88 18.72 -25.84
CA ARG A 724 8.08 18.61 -24.58
C ARG A 724 6.57 18.36 -24.68
N GLN A 725 6.12 17.22 -24.12
CA GLN A 725 4.70 16.86 -23.96
C GLN A 725 4.00 17.58 -22.80
N SER A 726 2.67 17.69 -22.91
CA SER A 726 1.79 18.22 -21.86
C SER A 726 1.28 17.10 -20.97
N ALA A 727 1.02 17.37 -19.68
CA ALA A 727 0.50 16.35 -18.77
C ALA A 727 -0.90 15.88 -19.17
N LEU A 728 -1.75 16.81 -19.63
CA LEU A 728 -3.02 16.52 -20.30
C LEU A 728 -3.04 17.21 -21.67
N LEU A 729 -3.24 16.42 -22.72
CA LEU A 729 -3.39 16.88 -24.09
C LEU A 729 -4.78 16.52 -24.62
N LEU A 730 -5.52 17.51 -25.11
CA LEU A 730 -6.79 17.33 -25.82
C LEU A 730 -6.58 17.82 -27.25
N ALA A 731 -6.57 16.93 -28.24
CA ALA A 731 -6.27 17.27 -29.62
C ALA A 731 -7.43 16.84 -30.54
N GLY A 732 -8.03 17.79 -31.27
CA GLY A 732 -9.21 17.57 -32.11
C GLY A 732 -10.42 17.08 -31.31
N VAL A 733 -10.61 17.48 -30.06
CA VAL A 733 -11.69 16.94 -29.20
C VAL A 733 -12.97 17.77 -29.37
N GLY A 734 -14.10 17.09 -29.57
CA GLY A 734 -15.41 17.71 -29.81
C GLY A 734 -16.19 18.07 -28.55
N SER A 735 -17.26 18.86 -28.70
CA SER A 735 -18.04 19.42 -27.59
C SER A 735 -18.93 18.43 -26.85
N ASN A 736 -19.11 17.20 -27.35
CA ASN A 736 -19.79 16.14 -26.58
C ASN A 736 -18.84 15.40 -25.62
N THR A 737 -17.55 15.73 -25.63
CA THR A 737 -16.58 15.23 -24.64
C THR A 737 -16.66 16.04 -23.35
N GLU A 738 -16.74 15.37 -22.21
CA GLU A 738 -16.87 16.04 -20.92
C GLU A 738 -15.52 16.04 -20.17
N ILE A 739 -15.00 17.24 -19.88
CA ILE A 739 -13.77 17.46 -19.11
C ILE A 739 -14.08 18.38 -17.93
N ASP A 740 -14.22 17.80 -16.74
CA ASP A 740 -14.76 18.48 -15.57
C ASP A 740 -13.96 18.09 -14.30
N HIS A 741 -13.59 19.05 -13.45
CA HIS A 741 -12.82 18.78 -12.22
C HIS A 741 -11.54 17.96 -12.48
N ILE A 742 -10.60 18.54 -13.23
CA ILE A 742 -9.30 17.93 -13.51
C ILE A 742 -8.19 18.74 -12.85
N GLU A 743 -7.23 18.06 -12.24
CA GLU A 743 -6.04 18.68 -11.69
C GLU A 743 -4.78 18.15 -12.38
N VAL A 744 -3.89 19.06 -12.73
CA VAL A 744 -2.51 18.78 -13.12
C VAL A 744 -1.54 19.39 -12.12
N LEU A 745 -0.63 18.56 -11.58
CA LEU A 745 0.44 18.97 -10.68
C LEU A 745 1.81 18.58 -11.23
N TYR A 746 2.77 19.50 -11.19
CA TYR A 746 4.19 19.23 -11.48
C TYR A 746 4.44 18.61 -12.87
N SER A 747 3.86 19.20 -13.91
CA SER A 747 4.21 18.86 -15.30
C SER A 747 5.60 19.40 -15.67
N ASP A 748 6.42 18.62 -16.39
CA ASP A 748 7.71 19.10 -16.94
C ASP A 748 7.54 19.87 -18.25
N GLY A 749 6.41 19.67 -18.94
CA GLY A 749 5.94 20.51 -20.04
C GLY A 749 4.81 21.43 -19.60
N ASP A 750 3.82 21.61 -20.48
CA ASP A 750 2.61 22.36 -20.13
C ASP A 750 1.69 21.54 -19.22
N GLY A 751 0.84 22.24 -18.48
CA GLY A 751 -0.17 21.61 -17.65
C GLY A 751 -1.24 20.95 -18.50
N VAL A 752 -2.10 21.79 -19.08
CA VAL A 752 -3.17 21.38 -20.00
C VAL A 752 -2.95 22.05 -21.35
N ARG A 753 -2.96 21.27 -22.43
CA ARG A 753 -2.85 21.75 -23.80
C ARG A 753 -4.04 21.28 -24.63
N ILE A 754 -4.66 22.20 -25.36
CA ILE A 754 -5.82 21.95 -26.23
C ILE A 754 -5.46 22.36 -27.66
N LEU A 755 -5.52 21.41 -28.60
CA LEU A 755 -5.18 21.62 -30.00
C LEU A 755 -6.43 21.39 -30.85
N GLY A 756 -6.95 22.45 -31.47
CA GLY A 756 -8.17 22.40 -32.28
C GLY A 756 -9.41 21.92 -31.54
N GLY A 757 -10.49 21.70 -32.28
CA GLY A 757 -11.77 21.24 -31.76
C GLY A 757 -12.56 22.27 -30.96
N THR A 758 -13.55 21.76 -30.24
CA THR A 758 -14.64 22.54 -29.62
C THR A 758 -14.95 22.09 -28.19
N VAL A 759 -14.15 21.18 -27.62
CA VAL A 759 -14.34 20.66 -26.25
C VAL A 759 -14.52 21.78 -25.23
N ASN A 760 -15.54 21.65 -24.39
CA ASN A 760 -15.77 22.56 -23.28
C ASN A 760 -15.11 22.01 -22.01
N THR A 761 -14.57 22.88 -21.15
CA THR A 761 -13.92 22.44 -19.90
C THR A 761 -14.33 23.26 -18.69
N ALA A 762 -14.49 22.59 -17.54
CA ALA A 762 -14.84 23.26 -16.29
C ALA A 762 -14.00 22.76 -15.11
N TYR A 763 -13.73 23.65 -14.15
CA TYR A 763 -13.05 23.32 -12.90
C TYR A 763 -11.66 22.68 -13.11
N LEU A 764 -10.84 23.30 -13.96
CA LEU A 764 -9.48 22.83 -14.21
C LEU A 764 -8.48 23.48 -13.26
N VAL A 765 -7.57 22.69 -12.72
CA VAL A 765 -6.41 23.15 -11.97
C VAL A 765 -5.14 22.78 -12.73
N SER A 766 -4.26 23.75 -12.95
CA SER A 766 -2.89 23.48 -13.39
C SER A 766 -1.90 24.24 -12.51
N ALA A 767 -1.13 23.50 -11.71
CA ALA A 767 -0.24 24.07 -10.71
C ALA A 767 1.17 23.49 -10.78
N PHE A 768 2.15 24.35 -10.49
CA PHE A 768 3.58 24.02 -10.40
C PHE A 768 4.17 23.37 -11.65
N CYS A 769 3.63 23.69 -12.83
CA CYS A 769 4.15 23.22 -14.10
C CYS A 769 5.41 24.00 -14.49
N GLN A 770 6.36 23.35 -15.17
CA GLN A 770 7.60 23.97 -15.62
C GLN A 770 7.37 24.90 -16.83
N ASN A 771 6.30 24.66 -17.60
CA ASN A 771 5.86 25.50 -18.72
C ASN A 771 4.45 26.11 -18.48
N PHE A 772 3.73 26.51 -19.53
CA PHE A 772 2.45 27.21 -19.40
C PHE A 772 1.42 26.34 -18.69
N ALA A 773 0.53 26.94 -17.90
CA ALA A 773 -0.52 26.17 -17.23
C ALA A 773 -1.60 25.71 -18.23
N PHE A 774 -1.95 26.59 -19.16
CA PHE A 774 -2.94 26.33 -20.20
C PHE A 774 -2.42 26.80 -21.56
N VAL A 775 -2.43 25.92 -22.56
CA VAL A 775 -2.08 26.25 -23.93
C VAL A 775 -3.24 25.91 -24.86
N THR A 776 -3.60 26.82 -25.76
CA THR A 776 -4.55 26.51 -26.84
C THR A 776 -3.91 26.80 -28.19
N ASN A 777 -4.14 25.93 -29.17
CA ASN A 777 -3.65 26.11 -30.54
C ASN A 777 -4.60 25.49 -31.57
N GLU A 778 -4.23 25.56 -32.85
CA GLU A 778 -4.79 24.80 -33.97
C GLU A 778 -6.30 25.01 -34.20
N GLY A 779 -6.80 26.21 -33.91
CA GLY A 779 -8.18 26.59 -34.20
C GLY A 779 -9.17 26.29 -33.08
N TYR A 780 -8.70 25.98 -31.86
CA TYR A 780 -9.58 25.67 -30.74
C TYR A 780 -10.56 26.81 -30.40
N CYS A 781 -11.86 26.50 -30.34
CA CYS A 781 -12.95 27.47 -30.14
C CYS A 781 -13.92 27.11 -29.00
N GLY A 782 -13.54 26.25 -28.05
CA GLY A 782 -14.41 25.82 -26.96
C GLY A 782 -14.60 26.85 -25.83
N SER A 783 -15.60 26.59 -25.00
CA SER A 783 -15.98 27.38 -23.81
C SER A 783 -15.45 26.77 -22.52
N ASN A 784 -14.96 27.63 -21.62
CA ASN A 784 -14.17 27.22 -20.47
C ASN A 784 -14.58 28.01 -19.22
N GLN A 785 -14.73 27.33 -18.07
CA GLN A 785 -15.13 27.98 -16.82
C GLN A 785 -14.34 27.49 -15.60
N PHE A 786 -14.08 28.38 -14.64
CA PHE A 786 -13.44 28.04 -13.34
C PHE A 786 -12.02 27.46 -13.45
N TRP A 787 -11.22 27.95 -14.40
CA TRP A 787 -9.80 27.59 -14.49
C TRP A 787 -8.99 28.21 -13.35
N LEU A 788 -8.13 27.43 -12.72
CA LEU A 788 -7.14 27.85 -11.74
C LEU A 788 -5.72 27.55 -12.23
N SER A 789 -4.87 28.57 -12.27
CA SER A 789 -3.43 28.43 -12.44
C SER A 789 -2.68 28.85 -11.18
N VAL A 790 -1.70 28.04 -10.75
CA VAL A 790 -0.75 28.40 -9.68
C VAL A 790 0.68 28.16 -10.14
N GLN A 791 1.35 29.22 -10.59
CA GLN A 791 2.66 29.17 -11.24
C GLN A 791 3.82 29.57 -10.31
N ASN A 792 4.95 28.85 -10.41
CA ASN A 792 6.18 29.07 -9.64
C ASN A 792 7.47 29.12 -10.48
N HIS A 793 7.43 28.79 -11.78
CA HIS A 793 8.60 28.71 -12.68
C HIS A 793 8.64 29.81 -13.76
N SER A 794 9.65 29.81 -14.64
CA SER A 794 10.12 30.95 -15.47
C SER A 794 9.19 31.47 -16.59
N VAL A 795 7.98 30.93 -16.73
CA VAL A 795 7.07 31.14 -17.87
C VAL A 795 5.74 31.80 -17.50
N GLY A 796 4.96 32.20 -18.50
CA GLY A 796 3.65 32.83 -18.34
C GLY A 796 2.54 31.88 -17.88
N ALA A 797 1.35 32.41 -17.60
CA ALA A 797 0.24 31.59 -17.10
C ALA A 797 -0.47 30.79 -18.20
N SER A 798 -0.80 31.46 -19.31
CA SER A 798 -1.44 30.82 -20.46
C SER A 798 -0.92 31.36 -21.78
N GLN A 799 -0.93 30.51 -22.81
CA GLN A 799 -0.54 30.85 -24.17
C GLN A 799 -1.62 30.42 -25.16
N HIS A 800 -1.97 31.32 -26.08
CA HIS A 800 -2.91 31.07 -27.17
C HIS A 800 -2.21 31.32 -28.50
N LEU A 801 -2.11 30.27 -29.31
CA LEU A 801 -1.49 30.27 -30.62
C LEU A 801 -2.60 30.12 -31.66
N GLY A 802 -2.61 30.94 -32.71
CA GLY A 802 -3.72 30.93 -33.67
C GLY A 802 -3.69 29.80 -34.67
N GLY A 803 -2.53 29.29 -35.08
CA GLY A 803 -2.41 28.18 -36.03
C GLY A 803 -0.97 27.73 -36.27
N THR A 804 -0.82 26.60 -36.98
CA THR A 804 0.48 26.04 -37.38
C THR A 804 0.79 26.35 -38.85
N GLN A 805 0.33 25.53 -39.79
CA GLN A 805 0.48 25.72 -41.23
C GLN A 805 -0.81 25.32 -41.97
N PRO A 806 -1.45 26.23 -42.72
CA PRO A 806 -1.12 27.66 -42.83
C PRO A 806 -1.41 28.39 -41.51
N ILE A 807 -0.57 29.35 -41.13
CA ILE A 807 -0.70 30.09 -39.87
C ILE A 807 -2.01 30.89 -39.77
N ASP A 808 -2.59 31.22 -40.92
CA ASP A 808 -3.86 31.94 -41.10
C ASP A 808 -5.05 31.00 -41.40
N GLY A 809 -4.91 29.70 -41.11
CA GLY A 809 -5.99 28.73 -41.23
C GLY A 809 -7.20 29.08 -40.35
N TYR A 810 -8.40 28.84 -40.88
CA TYR A 810 -9.66 29.01 -40.17
C TYR A 810 -10.20 27.66 -39.69
N PRO A 811 -10.81 27.54 -38.49
CA PRO A 811 -11.06 28.59 -37.51
C PRO A 811 -9.78 29.10 -36.84
N PHE A 812 -9.76 30.37 -36.43
CA PHE A 812 -8.69 30.88 -35.57
C PHE A 812 -8.91 30.39 -34.15
N THR A 813 -7.83 30.03 -33.44
CA THR A 813 -7.91 29.72 -32.00
C THR A 813 -8.51 30.91 -31.25
N ALA A 814 -9.69 30.72 -30.66
CA ALA A 814 -10.41 31.78 -29.95
C ALA A 814 -11.24 31.20 -28.78
N PRO A 815 -10.59 30.68 -27.72
CA PRO A 815 -11.29 30.12 -26.58
C PRO A 815 -12.09 31.17 -25.81
N ALA A 816 -13.26 30.81 -25.31
CA ALA A 816 -14.03 31.65 -24.40
C ALA A 816 -13.81 31.20 -22.95
N ILE A 817 -13.28 32.06 -22.09
CA ILE A 817 -12.88 31.75 -20.71
C ILE A 817 -13.64 32.64 -19.73
N TYR A 818 -14.37 32.00 -18.82
CA TYR A 818 -15.19 32.63 -17.80
C TYR A 818 -14.68 32.26 -16.40
N ASN A 819 -14.69 33.21 -15.47
CA ASN A 819 -14.47 32.94 -14.06
C ASN A 819 -13.13 32.22 -13.77
N ALA A 820 -12.03 32.64 -14.39
CA ALA A 820 -10.73 32.03 -14.15
C ALA A 820 -9.93 32.78 -13.06
N THR A 821 -8.98 32.11 -12.43
CA THR A 821 -8.04 32.72 -11.48
C THR A 821 -6.62 32.25 -11.78
N PHE A 822 -5.78 33.18 -12.20
CA PHE A 822 -4.39 32.96 -12.53
C PHE A 822 -3.51 33.61 -11.47
N ILE A 823 -2.72 32.79 -10.79
CA ILE A 823 -1.87 33.21 -9.68
C ILE A 823 -0.43 32.83 -9.99
N ARG A 824 0.46 33.81 -9.83
CA ARG A 824 1.89 33.56 -9.74
C ARG A 824 2.36 33.70 -8.29
N LEU A 825 3.10 32.73 -7.78
CA LEU A 825 3.61 32.79 -6.40
C LEU A 825 4.73 33.82 -6.21
N TRP A 826 5.50 34.09 -7.28
CA TRP A 826 6.63 35.02 -7.26
C TRP A 826 6.57 35.99 -8.44
N ARG A 827 6.50 37.29 -8.15
CA ARG A 827 6.60 38.30 -9.20
C ARG A 827 7.96 38.19 -9.87
N ARG A 828 7.98 38.08 -11.20
CA ARG A 828 9.19 38.04 -12.01
C ARG A 828 9.02 38.95 -13.21
N ASN A 829 9.95 39.87 -13.37
CA ASN A 829 9.97 40.78 -14.51
C ASN A 829 10.06 39.97 -15.82
N ASN A 830 9.28 40.33 -16.83
CA ASN A 830 9.17 39.66 -18.15
C ASN A 830 8.38 38.35 -18.23
N ALA A 831 7.64 37.92 -17.20
CA ALA A 831 6.71 36.80 -17.32
C ALA A 831 5.26 37.31 -17.53
N PRO A 832 4.64 37.12 -18.71
CA PRO A 832 3.27 37.57 -18.99
C PRO A 832 2.22 36.72 -18.27
N ALA A 833 1.13 37.35 -17.87
CA ALA A 833 -0.07 36.63 -17.43
C ALA A 833 -0.64 35.81 -18.60
N LEU A 834 -0.77 36.43 -19.77
CA LEU A 834 -1.32 35.82 -20.97
C LEU A 834 -0.46 36.16 -22.19
N THR A 835 -0.29 35.22 -23.10
CA THR A 835 0.42 35.42 -24.37
C THR A 835 -0.46 35.01 -25.54
N PHE A 836 -0.60 35.87 -26.55
CA PHE A 836 -1.35 35.60 -27.78
C PHE A 836 -0.43 35.80 -28.99
N ARG A 837 -0.22 34.75 -29.78
CA ARG A 837 0.65 34.77 -30.97
C ARG A 837 0.03 34.01 -32.13
N ASP A 838 0.63 34.15 -33.31
CA ASP A 838 0.31 33.36 -34.49
C ASP A 838 -1.17 33.39 -34.85
N ASN A 839 -1.83 34.56 -34.71
CA ASN A 839 -3.28 34.78 -34.91
C ASN A 839 -4.21 34.30 -33.79
N GLY A 840 -3.66 34.05 -32.59
CA GLY A 840 -4.44 33.64 -31.44
C GLY A 840 -5.38 34.76 -30.95
N GLY A 841 -6.67 34.45 -30.83
CA GLY A 841 -7.69 35.27 -30.21
C GLY A 841 -8.21 34.66 -28.90
N GLY A 842 -9.44 34.99 -28.54
CA GLY A 842 -10.15 34.45 -27.38
C GLY A 842 -10.81 35.51 -26.51
N SER A 843 -11.55 35.11 -25.49
CA SER A 843 -12.11 36.08 -24.54
C SER A 843 -11.96 35.65 -23.10
N TYR A 844 -11.70 36.64 -22.23
CA TYR A 844 -11.62 36.46 -20.80
C TYR A 844 -12.65 37.33 -20.10
N ARG A 845 -13.53 36.70 -19.31
CA ARG A 845 -14.65 37.36 -18.64
C ARG A 845 -14.67 37.01 -17.16
N ASN A 846 -14.94 38.00 -16.32
CA ASN A 846 -15.07 37.82 -14.86
C ASN A 846 -13.89 37.07 -14.23
N SER A 847 -12.67 37.26 -14.71
CA SER A 847 -11.48 36.52 -14.28
C SER A 847 -10.54 37.36 -13.42
N ILE A 848 -9.63 36.71 -12.70
CA ILE A 848 -8.65 37.34 -11.80
C ILE A 848 -7.23 36.96 -12.22
N PHE A 849 -6.34 37.95 -12.36
CA PHE A 849 -4.93 37.79 -12.67
C PHE A 849 -4.07 38.43 -11.59
N LEU A 850 -3.18 37.66 -10.97
CA LEU A 850 -2.44 38.08 -9.80
C LEU A 850 -0.93 37.83 -9.93
N ASN A 851 -0.13 38.88 -9.69
CA ASN A 851 1.30 38.82 -9.42
C ASN A 851 2.23 38.54 -10.63
N TYR A 852 1.87 39.01 -11.83
CA TYR A 852 2.67 38.84 -13.05
C TYR A 852 3.53 40.08 -13.36
N GLY A 853 4.78 39.88 -13.79
CA GLY A 853 5.67 41.00 -14.10
C GLY A 853 5.29 41.73 -15.39
N THR A 854 4.71 41.01 -16.34
CA THR A 854 4.11 41.53 -17.58
C THR A 854 2.62 41.18 -17.57
N GLY A 855 1.76 42.05 -18.10
CA GLY A 855 0.31 41.78 -18.22
C GLY A 855 0.00 40.81 -19.36
N ILE A 856 -0.61 41.31 -20.43
CA ILE A 856 -1.00 40.58 -21.63
C ILE A 856 0.02 40.88 -22.74
N GLU A 857 0.63 39.83 -23.28
CA GLU A 857 1.50 39.92 -24.45
C GLU A 857 0.73 39.60 -25.72
N LEU A 858 0.81 40.48 -26.72
CA LEU A 858 0.08 40.35 -27.97
C LEU A 858 1.01 40.56 -29.17
N GLU A 859 0.94 39.62 -30.12
CA GLU A 859 1.64 39.73 -31.40
C GLU A 859 1.04 40.86 -32.26
N LEU A 860 1.91 41.75 -32.73
CA LEU A 860 1.61 42.75 -33.76
C LEU A 860 2.56 42.56 -34.96
N LYS A 861 1.96 42.45 -36.15
CA LYS A 861 2.67 42.50 -37.43
C LYS A 861 2.31 43.79 -38.17
N LEU A 862 3.31 44.61 -38.47
CA LEU A 862 3.12 45.94 -39.08
C LEU A 862 3.05 45.90 -40.61
N ASP A 863 3.35 44.75 -41.21
CA ASP A 863 3.28 44.54 -42.66
C ASP A 863 1.87 44.18 -43.18
N GLY A 864 0.84 44.31 -42.32
CA GLY A 864 -0.56 44.08 -42.68
C GLY A 864 -0.97 42.61 -42.73
N ARG A 865 -0.07 41.67 -42.40
CA ARG A 865 -0.42 40.25 -42.26
C ARG A 865 -1.32 39.99 -41.05
N GLU A 866 -1.98 38.84 -41.07
CA GLU A 866 -2.73 38.32 -39.93
C GLU A 866 -1.85 38.31 -38.66
N SER A 867 -2.42 38.79 -37.56
CA SER A 867 -1.79 38.79 -36.24
C SER A 867 -2.83 38.69 -35.12
N SER A 868 -2.39 38.39 -33.90
CA SER A 868 -3.27 38.40 -32.74
C SER A 868 -3.83 39.81 -32.44
N TYR A 869 -3.09 40.88 -32.73
CA TYR A 869 -3.63 42.25 -32.70
C TYR A 869 -4.76 42.46 -33.73
N ARG A 870 -4.69 41.81 -34.89
CA ARG A 870 -5.79 41.84 -35.87
C ARG A 870 -7.04 41.15 -35.32
N ARG A 871 -6.90 40.02 -34.61
CA ARG A 871 -8.03 39.38 -33.91
C ARG A 871 -8.70 40.31 -32.90
N PHE A 872 -7.92 41.14 -32.20
CA PHE A 872 -8.47 42.19 -31.34
C PHE A 872 -9.30 43.22 -32.12
N LEU A 873 -8.77 43.75 -33.23
CA LEU A 873 -9.49 44.70 -34.08
C LEU A 873 -10.79 44.11 -34.66
N ASP A 874 -10.78 42.81 -34.96
CA ASP A 874 -11.93 42.08 -35.50
C ASP A 874 -12.90 41.60 -34.40
N HIS A 875 -12.73 42.04 -33.15
CA HIS A 875 -13.54 41.66 -31.98
C HIS A 875 -13.51 40.16 -31.62
N GLN A 876 -12.48 39.45 -32.09
CA GLN A 876 -12.21 38.04 -31.78
C GLN A 876 -11.22 37.88 -30.61
N LEU A 877 -10.71 38.99 -30.05
CA LEU A 877 -9.97 39.03 -28.80
C LEU A 877 -10.57 40.08 -27.85
N ALA A 878 -11.07 39.66 -26.70
CA ALA A 878 -11.77 40.57 -25.77
C ALA A 878 -11.54 40.26 -24.28
N PHE A 879 -11.52 41.32 -23.47
CA PHE A 879 -11.38 41.24 -22.01
C PHE A 879 -12.48 42.06 -21.38
N THR A 880 -13.33 41.43 -20.58
CA THR A 880 -14.50 42.10 -19.99
C THR A 880 -14.61 41.80 -18.51
N ASN A 881 -14.66 42.85 -17.70
CA ASN A 881 -14.93 42.78 -16.27
C ASN A 881 -13.98 41.85 -15.48
N ASN A 882 -12.70 41.85 -15.85
CA ASN A 882 -11.65 41.12 -15.12
C ASN A 882 -11.00 41.99 -14.03
N ILE A 883 -10.29 41.36 -13.11
CA ILE A 883 -9.45 42.02 -12.10
C ILE A 883 -7.99 41.67 -12.34
N PHE A 884 -7.15 42.69 -12.41
CA PHE A 884 -5.69 42.57 -12.43
C PHE A 884 -5.12 43.13 -11.13
N TRP A 885 -4.25 42.39 -10.46
CA TRP A 885 -3.59 42.86 -9.25
C TRP A 885 -2.12 42.46 -9.18
N ASN A 886 -1.30 43.43 -8.80
CA ASN A 886 0.16 43.32 -8.81
C ASN A 886 0.68 42.77 -10.15
N ALA A 887 0.02 43.18 -11.25
CA ALA A 887 0.33 42.82 -12.62
C ALA A 887 0.82 44.07 -13.34
N ALA A 888 1.91 43.96 -14.12
CA ALA A 888 2.49 45.07 -14.90
C ALA A 888 2.64 46.39 -14.13
N ASP A 889 3.23 46.32 -12.93
CA ASP A 889 3.44 47.49 -12.04
C ASP A 889 2.16 48.28 -11.69
N LEU A 890 0.99 47.66 -11.83
CA LEU A 890 -0.33 48.28 -11.62
C LEU A 890 -0.62 49.44 -12.59
N ASP A 891 0.12 49.55 -13.69
CA ASP A 891 -0.15 50.53 -14.74
C ASP A 891 -1.06 49.92 -15.81
N ALA A 892 -2.21 50.55 -16.02
CA ALA A 892 -3.19 50.13 -17.02
C ALA A 892 -2.64 50.18 -18.45
N ASN A 893 -1.68 51.06 -18.72
CA ASN A 893 -1.03 51.14 -20.03
C ASN A 893 0.00 50.00 -20.20
N GLU A 894 0.70 49.61 -19.13
CA GLU A 894 1.71 48.53 -19.13
C GLU A 894 1.09 47.12 -18.95
N LEU A 895 -0.20 47.03 -18.59
CA LEU A 895 -0.96 45.77 -18.64
C LEU A 895 -0.92 45.12 -20.02
N PHE A 896 -0.50 45.87 -21.03
CA PHE A 896 -0.27 45.38 -22.36
C PHE A 896 1.19 45.50 -22.75
N ARG A 897 1.73 44.46 -23.38
CA ARG A 897 3.04 44.48 -24.01
C ARG A 897 2.89 43.98 -25.44
N LEU A 898 3.16 44.84 -26.42
CA LEU A 898 3.26 44.38 -27.80
C LEU A 898 4.57 43.67 -28.06
N GLN A 899 4.47 42.56 -28.77
CA GLN A 899 5.61 41.97 -29.44
C GLN A 899 5.52 42.33 -30.93
N VAL A 900 6.29 43.34 -31.33
CA VAL A 900 6.36 43.80 -32.72
C VAL A 900 7.28 42.88 -33.52
N TYR A 901 6.77 42.28 -34.59
CA TYR A 901 7.55 41.45 -35.51
C TYR A 901 7.85 42.23 -36.80
N HIS A 902 9.12 42.65 -36.98
CA HIS A 902 9.65 43.47 -38.09
C HIS A 902 8.91 44.81 -38.27
N SER A 903 9.58 45.97 -38.17
CA SER A 903 10.56 46.51 -39.10
C SER A 903 11.51 47.47 -38.32
N THR A 904 12.64 47.91 -38.89
CA THR A 904 13.60 48.80 -38.21
C THR A 904 13.31 50.29 -38.44
N GLN A 905 12.05 50.66 -38.67
CA GLN A 905 11.69 52.03 -39.05
C GLN A 905 11.09 52.82 -37.86
N PRO A 906 11.37 54.13 -37.75
CA PRO A 906 10.82 54.97 -36.67
C PRO A 906 9.29 55.04 -36.64
N ASP A 907 8.62 54.86 -37.79
CA ASP A 907 7.15 54.84 -37.87
C ASP A 907 6.55 53.59 -37.22
N ASP A 908 7.35 52.52 -37.05
CA ASP A 908 6.93 51.28 -36.40
C ASP A 908 6.69 51.48 -34.90
N ASP A 909 7.56 52.24 -34.23
CA ASP A 909 7.44 52.57 -32.81
C ASP A 909 6.16 53.39 -32.55
N PHE A 910 5.82 54.32 -33.46
CA PHE A 910 4.60 55.11 -33.34
C PHE A 910 3.33 54.27 -33.57
N ALA A 911 3.34 53.39 -34.57
CA ALA A 911 2.24 52.47 -34.85
C ALA A 911 2.02 51.49 -33.70
N ALA A 912 3.10 50.95 -33.13
CA ALA A 912 3.06 50.10 -31.93
C ALA A 912 2.48 50.86 -30.74
N THR A 913 2.98 52.06 -30.44
CA THR A 913 2.45 52.90 -29.34
C THR A 913 0.96 53.21 -29.52
N THR A 914 0.51 53.45 -30.76
CA THR A 914 -0.91 53.68 -31.05
C THR A 914 -1.75 52.44 -30.78
N ALA A 915 -1.25 51.26 -31.18
CA ALA A 915 -1.90 49.98 -30.92
C ALA A 915 -1.97 49.66 -29.42
N GLU A 916 -0.92 49.97 -28.66
CA GLU A 916 -0.90 49.83 -27.19
C GLU A 916 -1.99 50.68 -26.54
N ASN A 917 -2.06 51.96 -26.90
CA ASN A 917 -3.08 52.86 -26.36
C ASN A 917 -4.51 52.42 -26.69
N LEU A 918 -4.75 51.91 -27.90
CA LEU A 918 -6.07 51.40 -28.29
C LEU A 918 -6.47 50.18 -27.46
N PHE A 919 -5.54 49.27 -27.21
CA PHE A 919 -5.81 48.08 -26.42
C PHE A 919 -5.95 48.39 -24.93
N ALA A 920 -5.11 49.27 -24.37
CA ALA A 920 -5.25 49.76 -23.00
C ALA A 920 -6.63 50.41 -22.78
N LYS A 921 -7.08 51.23 -23.73
CA LYS A 921 -8.42 51.81 -23.72
C LYS A 921 -9.53 50.76 -23.81
N HIS A 922 -9.33 49.68 -24.56
CA HIS A 922 -10.27 48.55 -24.56
C HIS A 922 -10.36 47.87 -23.20
N LEU A 923 -9.25 47.68 -22.50
CA LEU A 923 -9.27 47.14 -21.13
C LEU A 923 -10.07 48.06 -20.18
N GLU A 924 -9.87 49.37 -20.28
CA GLU A 924 -10.61 50.37 -19.50
C GLU A 924 -12.12 50.33 -19.80
N LEU A 925 -12.49 50.42 -21.08
CA LEU A 925 -13.90 50.43 -21.52
C LEU A 925 -14.60 49.09 -21.30
N GLY A 926 -13.86 47.99 -21.29
CA GLY A 926 -14.35 46.65 -21.00
C GLY A 926 -14.69 46.40 -19.53
N GLY A 927 -14.56 47.41 -18.65
CA GLY A 927 -14.87 47.31 -17.22
C GLY A 927 -13.85 46.49 -16.42
N ASN A 928 -12.64 46.28 -16.98
CA ASN A 928 -11.56 45.62 -16.26
C ASN A 928 -10.99 46.58 -15.19
N ALA A 929 -10.62 46.02 -14.03
CA ALA A 929 -10.17 46.80 -12.88
C ALA A 929 -8.76 46.42 -12.45
N ILE A 930 -7.96 47.41 -12.04
CA ILE A 930 -6.70 47.20 -11.32
C ILE A 930 -6.98 47.36 -9.83
N GLU A 931 -7.32 46.26 -9.17
CA GLU A 931 -7.74 46.27 -7.77
C GLU A 931 -7.33 44.99 -7.06
N ASN A 932 -7.01 45.08 -5.77
CA ASN A 932 -6.70 43.92 -4.95
C ASN A 932 -7.94 43.03 -4.73
N PRO A 933 -7.97 41.78 -5.24
CA PRO A 933 -9.08 40.86 -4.99
C PRO A 933 -9.13 40.36 -3.53
N GLN A 934 -8.11 40.67 -2.73
CA GLN A 934 -7.96 40.27 -1.32
C GLN A 934 -8.09 38.75 -1.12
N LEU A 935 -7.30 37.97 -1.89
CA LEU A 935 -7.29 36.51 -1.76
C LEU A 935 -6.96 36.09 -0.31
N ILE A 936 -7.71 35.16 0.26
CA ILE A 936 -7.66 34.83 1.70
C ILE A 936 -6.29 34.34 2.16
N ASN A 937 -5.74 33.32 1.51
CA ASN A 937 -4.43 32.78 1.84
C ASN A 937 -3.80 32.03 0.67
N ILE A 938 -2.89 32.69 -0.03
CA ILE A 938 -2.11 32.08 -1.13
C ILE A 938 -0.73 31.58 -0.67
N LYS A 939 -0.40 31.69 0.63
CA LYS A 939 0.85 31.21 1.25
C LYS A 939 0.66 29.85 1.91
N ARG A 940 1.55 28.92 1.62
CA ARG A 940 1.56 27.58 2.24
C ARG A 940 2.52 27.50 3.43
N SER A 941 2.37 28.41 4.40
CA SER A 941 3.18 28.44 5.64
C SER A 941 2.42 27.78 6.79
N ARG A 942 2.45 26.44 6.90
CA ARG A 942 1.73 25.64 7.93
C ARG A 942 0.22 25.98 8.09
N ARG A 943 -0.37 26.70 7.13
CA ARG A 943 -1.78 27.12 7.06
C ARG A 943 -2.36 26.61 5.75
N SER A 944 -3.66 26.29 5.73
CA SER A 944 -4.38 25.81 4.54
C SER A 944 -4.39 26.84 3.41
N LEU A 945 -4.14 26.42 2.16
CA LEU A 945 -4.32 27.24 0.96
C LEU A 945 -5.80 27.65 0.81
N ASN A 946 -6.04 28.91 0.43
CA ASN A 946 -7.38 29.44 0.21
C ASN A 946 -7.35 30.56 -0.85
N PHE A 947 -7.88 30.25 -2.03
CA PHE A 947 -7.86 31.13 -3.20
C PHE A 947 -9.13 31.98 -3.34
N ARG A 948 -10.04 31.97 -2.37
CA ARG A 948 -11.23 32.82 -2.42
C ARG A 948 -10.84 34.29 -2.34
N PRO A 949 -11.45 35.17 -3.16
CA PRO A 949 -11.33 36.60 -2.97
C PRO A 949 -12.22 37.08 -1.81
N LYS A 950 -11.86 38.23 -1.22
CA LYS A 950 -12.64 38.91 -0.18
C LYS A 950 -13.07 40.33 -0.55
N SER A 951 -12.53 40.90 -1.63
CA SER A 951 -12.97 42.23 -2.08
C SER A 951 -14.44 42.19 -2.49
N THR A 952 -15.18 43.27 -2.23
CA THR A 952 -16.55 43.45 -2.73
C THR A 952 -16.59 43.65 -4.24
N ALA A 953 -15.50 44.11 -4.86
CA ALA A 953 -15.43 44.37 -6.30
C ALA A 953 -15.55 43.11 -7.18
N VAL A 954 -15.44 41.93 -6.56
CA VAL A 954 -15.70 40.66 -7.26
C VAL A 954 -17.18 40.46 -7.58
N PHE A 955 -18.09 41.21 -6.96
CA PHE A 955 -19.54 41.14 -7.22
C PHE A 955 -20.03 42.22 -8.19
N ASP A 956 -19.25 43.28 -8.39
CA ASP A 956 -19.65 44.45 -9.18
C ASP A 956 -19.34 44.25 -10.67
N LEU A 957 -20.19 44.83 -11.54
CA LEU A 957 -19.98 44.86 -12.99
C LEU A 957 -19.64 43.48 -13.57
N LEU A 958 -20.51 42.49 -13.45
CA LEU A 958 -20.28 41.17 -14.04
C LEU A 958 -20.54 41.19 -15.55
N ALA A 959 -19.67 40.54 -16.32
CA ALA A 959 -19.86 40.38 -17.77
C ALA A 959 -21.15 39.59 -18.03
N PRO A 960 -21.96 40.00 -19.02
CA PRO A 960 -23.16 39.27 -19.38
C PRO A 960 -22.77 37.87 -19.86
N LEU A 961 -23.59 36.88 -19.46
CA LEU A 961 -23.45 35.52 -19.94
C LEU A 961 -23.91 35.43 -21.40
N PRO A 962 -23.22 34.67 -22.25
CA PRO A 962 -23.70 34.36 -23.59
C PRO A 962 -25.03 33.59 -23.49
N PRO A 963 -26.15 34.13 -24.01
CA PRO A 963 -27.47 33.49 -23.86
C PRO A 963 -27.60 32.16 -24.61
N GLU A 964 -26.72 31.90 -25.58
CA GLU A 964 -26.77 30.72 -26.45
C GLU A 964 -25.82 29.59 -26.00
N ASP A 965 -24.92 29.87 -25.07
CA ASP A 965 -23.97 28.88 -24.56
C ASP A 965 -24.50 28.28 -23.25
N LEU A 966 -25.07 27.07 -23.37
CA LEU A 966 -25.67 26.34 -22.25
C LEU A 966 -24.63 25.68 -21.32
N PHE A 967 -23.35 25.66 -21.70
CA PHE A 967 -22.29 25.09 -20.87
C PHE A 967 -21.96 26.00 -19.69
N ILE A 968 -21.83 27.30 -19.94
CA ILE A 968 -21.43 28.29 -18.94
C ILE A 968 -22.53 28.48 -17.89
N GLN A 969 -22.18 28.21 -16.63
CA GLN A 969 -23.10 28.38 -15.51
C GLN A 969 -23.09 29.82 -14.98
N PRO A 970 -24.23 30.38 -14.55
CA PRO A 970 -24.26 31.69 -13.93
C PRO A 970 -23.43 31.75 -12.63
N ALA A 971 -22.42 32.62 -12.62
CA ALA A 971 -21.61 32.91 -11.45
C ALA A 971 -21.78 34.37 -11.03
N GLY A 972 -22.23 34.59 -9.79
CA GLY A 972 -22.44 35.93 -9.22
C GLY A 972 -21.15 36.60 -8.75
N PHE A 973 -19.98 36.20 -9.23
CA PHE A 973 -18.68 36.69 -8.76
C PHE A 973 -17.62 36.63 -9.87
N LYS A 974 -16.48 37.30 -9.67
CA LYS A 974 -15.27 37.19 -10.48
C LYS A 974 -14.29 36.19 -9.87
N GLY A 975 -13.55 35.48 -10.72
CA GLY A 975 -12.59 34.44 -10.35
C GLY A 975 -13.17 33.04 -10.30
N ALA A 976 -12.30 32.07 -10.01
CA ALA A 976 -12.60 30.64 -10.02
C ALA A 976 -13.29 30.14 -8.75
N PHE A 977 -13.39 30.99 -7.72
CA PHE A 977 -13.85 30.59 -6.39
C PHE A 977 -14.93 31.53 -5.89
N GLU A 978 -16.04 30.96 -5.47
CA GLU A 978 -17.10 31.69 -4.81
C GLU A 978 -16.60 32.27 -3.47
N PRO A 979 -16.70 33.59 -3.24
CA PRO A 979 -16.14 34.24 -2.05
C PRO A 979 -16.66 33.68 -0.72
N ASN A 980 -17.96 33.35 -0.68
CA ASN A 980 -18.68 32.98 0.53
C ASN A 980 -18.96 31.47 0.66
N ALA A 981 -18.46 30.63 -0.25
CA ALA A 981 -18.67 29.19 -0.17
C ALA A 981 -18.08 28.59 1.10
N GLU A 982 -18.75 27.60 1.70
CA GLU A 982 -18.27 26.92 2.91
C GLU A 982 -16.96 26.16 2.64
N GLU A 983 -16.87 25.50 1.48
CA GLU A 983 -15.71 24.74 1.02
C GLU A 983 -15.24 25.21 -0.38
N LEU A 984 -13.97 24.95 -0.71
CA LEU A 984 -13.47 25.17 -2.07
C LEU A 984 -13.86 23.98 -2.95
N TRP A 985 -14.20 24.19 -4.23
CA TRP A 985 -14.48 23.08 -5.15
C TRP A 985 -13.27 22.16 -5.38
N ILE A 986 -12.05 22.62 -5.08
CA ILE A 986 -10.82 21.81 -5.07
C ILE A 986 -10.67 20.94 -3.81
N ALA A 987 -11.51 21.12 -2.79
CA ALA A 987 -11.40 20.37 -1.53
C ALA A 987 -11.75 18.89 -1.70
N GLY A 988 -11.12 18.03 -0.90
CA GLY A 988 -11.42 16.59 -0.86
C GLY A 988 -10.74 15.74 -1.93
N TRP A 989 -10.51 16.25 -3.13
CA TRP A 989 -9.96 15.45 -4.25
C TRP A 989 -8.61 15.91 -4.79
N THR A 990 -8.32 17.21 -4.77
CA THR A 990 -7.05 17.72 -5.30
C THR A 990 -5.86 17.41 -4.40
N GLY A 991 -4.71 17.15 -5.01
CA GLY A 991 -3.43 17.13 -4.32
C GLY A 991 -2.99 18.54 -3.88
N LEU A 992 -3.36 19.58 -4.63
CA LEU A 992 -2.99 20.97 -4.38
C LEU A 992 -3.32 21.41 -2.95
N ILE A 993 -4.50 21.04 -2.43
CA ILE A 993 -4.94 21.44 -1.09
C ILE A 993 -4.51 20.46 0.01
N LYS A 994 -4.37 19.16 -0.30
CA LYS A 994 -4.06 18.09 0.67
C LYS A 994 -2.62 18.12 1.15
N LEU A 995 -1.71 18.45 0.25
CA LEU A 995 -0.30 18.26 0.49
C LEU A 995 0.21 19.45 1.35
N ALA A 996 1.36 19.35 2.01
CA ALA A 996 2.02 20.48 2.70
C ALA A 996 3.40 20.75 2.10
N LEU A 997 3.48 21.52 1.01
CA LEU A 997 4.75 21.81 0.35
C LEU A 997 5.52 22.87 1.14
N ASN A 998 6.68 22.48 1.63
CA ASN A 998 7.64 23.38 2.25
C ASN A 998 8.39 24.14 1.15
N ILE A 999 7.75 25.17 0.56
CA ILE A 999 8.45 26.09 -0.33
C ILE A 999 9.45 26.87 0.55
N LYS A 1000 10.72 26.43 0.56
CA LYS A 1000 11.80 27.20 1.18
C LYS A 1000 11.86 28.55 0.46
N GLY A 1001 11.56 29.61 1.20
CA GLY A 1001 11.40 30.97 0.67
C GLY A 1001 9.93 31.36 0.76
N GLY A 1002 9.57 32.13 1.78
CA GLY A 1002 8.21 32.62 1.97
C GLY A 1002 7.90 33.77 1.01
N ILE A 1003 6.64 33.85 0.58
CA ILE A 1003 6.12 35.01 -0.13
C ILE A 1003 6.37 36.25 0.74
N GLY A 1004 7.26 37.13 0.31
CA GLY A 1004 7.30 38.52 0.75
C GLY A 1004 6.17 39.27 0.07
N ILE A 1005 4.97 39.15 0.64
CA ILE A 1005 3.88 40.10 0.45
C ILE A 1005 3.44 40.39 1.87
N ASP A 1006 4.06 41.40 2.46
CA ASP A 1006 3.42 42.21 3.49
C ASP A 1006 2.42 43.14 2.80
#